data_AF-A0A9E7HHK5-F1
#
_entry.id   AF-A0A9E7HHK5-F1
#
_cell.length_a   1.000
_cell.length_b   1.000
_cell.length_c   1.000
_cell.angle_alpha   90.00
_cell.angle_beta   90.00
_cell.angle_gamma   90.00
#
_symmetry.space_group_name_H-M   'P 1'
#
loop_
_entity.id
_entity.type
_entity.pdbx_description
1 polymer ?
#
loop_
_entity_poly.entity_id
_entity_poly.type
_entity_poly.pdbx_seq_one_letter_code
_entity_poly.pdbx_strand_id
1 'polypeptide(L)'
;MSPSMVWVFAVNRESGRYIPHKASGHSIRRTASRRRSCSIAVREMKLVPREVEKIALHNAGFLAQKRLARGLRLNYTEAVALIATQIEATFPDGTKLVTIHDPIASDNGNLELALHGSFLPVPSIDKFVGDEHDSFPGEIIFGSGNIVINTGRRAVTITVVNKADRPIQPGDAKYVTLVNIGGGKVIRGGNGIVDGPVNDSCIEKAMENVIAKGFGHADQSDSSEGVTGTDSNLTTEISRESYVNMYGPTTGDKIRLGDTDLYAEIEKDFAVYGDECVFGGGKVLRDGMGQATGYPTSCCLDTVITNAVIIDYTGIYKADIGIKGGNIVAIGKAGNPDVMDCVHANMIVGVSTEVIAAEGMIVTAGGIDCHVHFICPQLAQAAISSGITTLVGGGTGPADGTRATTCTPAPFQMQLMLQSTDDLPINIGFTGKGNSAKPEGLVEIIKAGAMGLKLHEDWGSTPSAIDNCLTVADAYDIQVNIHTDTLNESGCVEHTIAAFRDRTIHTYHSEGAGGGHAPDIIKVCGVKNVLPSSTNPTRPFTLNTVDEHLDMLLVCHHLDKDNPEDVAFAESRIRAETIAAEDILHDMGAISIISSDSQAMGRVGEVITRTWQTAHKMKKQRGRTLEPSGCDNDNFRIKRYIAKYTINPAIVNGFSQCLGSLEAGKFADLVIWKPSFFGVKPEMVIKGGVIAWANMGDPNASIPTPEPVMMRPMFGAFGKAASSNSIAFVSKVAKDAGIANQYGLKKLTKAVGNVRGLTKLDMKLNDALPEVNVDPESYKVTADGEVLKCDSASSVPLSRNYFLF
;
A
#
# COMPACT_ATOMS: atom_id res chain seq x y z
N MET A 1 30.13 34.86 34.84
CA MET A 1 31.24 34.30 35.65
C MET A 1 30.88 32.86 36.01
N SER A 2 31.61 31.90 35.42
CA SER A 2 31.98 30.51 35.79
C SER A 2 31.24 29.76 36.94
N PRO A 3 31.18 28.40 36.98
CA PRO A 3 31.46 27.36 35.98
C PRO A 3 30.40 26.22 35.85
N SER A 4 30.64 25.42 34.82
CA SER A 4 30.13 24.10 34.45
C SER A 4 30.24 22.98 35.51
N MET A 5 29.30 22.02 35.46
CA MET A 5 29.48 20.68 36.05
C MET A 5 29.00 19.60 35.08
N VAL A 6 29.96 18.77 34.67
CA VAL A 6 29.82 17.52 33.91
C VAL A 6 29.39 16.41 34.88
N TRP A 7 28.49 15.52 34.46
CA TRP A 7 28.34 14.20 35.09
C TRP A 7 28.41 13.10 34.04
N VAL A 8 29.46 12.30 34.17
CA VAL A 8 29.72 11.04 33.48
C VAL A 8 29.01 9.93 34.25
N PHE A 9 28.19 9.11 33.59
CA PHE A 9 27.71 7.86 34.16
C PHE A 9 28.67 6.73 33.78
N ALA A 10 29.43 6.26 34.78
CA ALA A 10 30.11 4.97 34.73
C ALA A 10 29.19 3.92 35.37
N VAL A 11 28.88 2.86 34.63
CA VAL A 11 28.23 1.65 35.15
C VAL A 11 29.33 0.68 35.57
N ASN A 12 29.37 0.31 36.85
CA ASN A 12 30.18 -0.81 37.33
C ASN A 12 29.27 -2.03 37.55
N ARG A 13 29.65 -3.16 36.97
CA ARG A 13 29.06 -4.49 37.18
C ARG A 13 29.62 -5.08 38.47
N GLU A 14 28.77 -5.77 39.22
CA GLU A 14 29.02 -7.06 39.89
C GLU A 14 28.43 -7.17 41.31
N SER A 15 28.13 -8.43 41.64
CA SER A 15 27.65 -9.01 42.90
C SER A 15 26.13 -9.10 43.07
N GLY A 16 25.65 -10.29 42.71
CA GLY A 16 24.28 -10.72 42.91
C GLY A 16 23.92 -11.07 44.36
N ARG A 17 22.63 -11.38 44.50
CA ARG A 17 21.91 -11.99 45.62
C ARG A 17 21.16 -11.04 46.57
N TYR A 18 19.90 -11.40 46.70
CA TYR A 18 18.88 -10.85 47.57
C TYR A 18 18.84 -11.63 48.90
N ILE A 19 17.85 -11.28 49.73
CA ILE A 19 17.33 -11.90 50.97
C ILE A 19 18.03 -11.52 52.31
N PRO A 20 17.29 -11.53 53.45
CA PRO A 20 16.79 -10.32 54.12
C PRO A 20 17.23 -10.28 55.59
N HIS A 21 17.04 -9.19 56.36
CA HIS A 21 16.64 -9.37 57.77
C HIS A 21 16.11 -8.11 58.45
N LYS A 22 15.03 -8.37 59.20
CA LYS A 22 14.32 -7.54 60.17
C LYS A 22 15.25 -6.80 61.12
N ALA A 23 15.01 -5.49 61.26
CA ALA A 23 15.51 -4.70 62.37
C ALA A 23 14.72 -5.02 63.66
N SER A 24 15.44 -5.45 64.70
CA SER A 24 14.98 -5.41 66.09
C SER A 24 15.19 -4.00 66.64
N GLY A 25 14.10 -3.38 67.12
CA GLY A 25 14.14 -2.05 67.72
C GLY A 25 14.84 -2.03 69.08
N HIS A 26 15.52 -0.92 69.36
CA HIS A 26 15.66 -0.37 70.70
C HIS A 26 15.56 1.16 70.63
N SER A 27 14.80 1.68 71.58
CA SER A 27 14.26 3.03 71.69
C SER A 27 15.28 4.07 72.13
N ILE A 28 15.19 5.29 71.58
CA ILE A 28 15.42 6.52 72.35
C ILE A 28 14.36 7.55 71.95
N ARG A 29 13.48 7.88 72.89
CA ARG A 29 12.59 9.04 72.84
C ARG A 29 13.41 10.31 73.06
N ARG A 30 13.39 11.25 72.11
CA ARG A 30 13.52 12.67 72.41
C ARG A 30 12.45 13.46 71.66
N THR A 31 11.86 14.36 72.43
CA THR A 31 10.67 15.17 72.22
C THR A 31 10.86 16.27 71.18
N ALA A 32 9.88 16.36 70.28
CA ALA A 32 9.40 17.48 69.49
C ALA A 32 10.33 18.70 69.26
N SER A 33 10.89 18.79 68.06
CA SER A 33 10.84 20.04 67.30
C SER A 33 9.95 19.81 66.08
N ARG A 34 8.93 20.65 65.90
CA ARG A 34 8.11 20.68 64.69
C ARG A 34 8.96 21.20 63.53
N ARG A 35 9.79 20.34 62.94
CA ARG A 35 10.11 20.50 61.52
C ARG A 35 8.86 20.06 60.78
N ARG A 36 8.13 21.00 60.19
CA ARG A 36 7.27 20.67 59.04
C ARG A 36 8.22 20.06 58.01
N SER A 37 8.31 18.74 57.98
CA SER A 37 8.81 18.06 56.80
C SER A 37 7.84 18.47 55.70
N CYS A 38 8.25 19.42 54.87
CA CYS A 38 7.65 19.61 53.57
C CYS A 38 7.96 18.32 52.82
N SER A 39 7.12 17.30 53.02
CA SER A 39 7.07 16.18 52.10
C SER A 39 6.62 16.83 50.80
N ILE A 40 7.58 17.09 49.91
CA ILE A 40 7.27 17.34 48.51
C ILE A 40 6.51 16.09 48.10
N ALA A 41 5.18 16.19 48.07
CA ALA A 41 4.34 15.15 47.52
C ALA A 41 4.84 15.01 46.08
N VAL A 42 5.48 13.89 45.76
CA VAL A 42 5.89 13.57 44.40
C VAL A 42 4.59 13.46 43.62
N ARG A 43 4.21 14.53 42.93
CA ARG A 43 2.99 14.56 42.11
C ARG A 43 3.31 13.83 40.80
N GLU A 44 2.61 12.75 40.54
CA GLU A 44 2.67 12.04 39.25
C GLU A 44 2.13 12.93 38.13
N MET A 45 2.71 12.84 36.93
CA MET A 45 2.38 13.73 35.79
C MET A 45 0.97 13.52 35.23
N LYS A 46 0.40 12.31 35.34
CA LYS A 46 -0.94 11.96 34.82
C LYS A 46 -1.16 12.28 33.33
N LEU A 47 -0.15 12.02 32.49
CA LEU A 47 -0.23 12.24 31.04
C LEU A 47 -1.35 11.38 30.43
N VAL A 48 -2.25 12.01 29.68
CA VAL A 48 -3.24 11.31 28.85
C VAL A 48 -2.64 10.93 27.48
N PRO A 49 -3.23 9.98 26.73
CA PRO A 49 -2.65 9.52 25.45
C PRO A 49 -2.28 10.64 24.47
N ARG A 50 -3.14 11.64 24.28
CA ARG A 50 -2.85 12.79 23.39
C ARG A 50 -1.61 13.59 23.85
N GLU A 51 -1.35 13.72 25.15
CA GLU A 51 -0.17 14.45 25.64
C GLU A 51 1.11 13.69 25.32
N VAL A 52 1.07 12.35 25.41
CA VAL A 52 2.18 11.49 24.99
C VAL A 52 2.45 11.62 23.49
N GLU A 53 1.40 11.66 22.67
CA GLU A 53 1.54 11.86 21.22
C GLU A 53 2.09 13.24 20.86
N LYS A 54 1.65 14.31 21.54
CA LYS A 54 2.19 15.66 21.30
C LYS A 54 3.64 15.81 21.76
N ILE A 55 4.08 15.05 22.77
CA ILE A 55 5.51 14.95 23.12
C ILE A 55 6.30 14.31 21.97
N ALA A 56 5.78 13.25 21.34
CA ALA A 56 6.43 12.64 20.18
C ALA A 56 6.49 13.59 18.98
N LEU A 57 5.41 14.33 18.69
CA LEU A 57 5.38 15.39 17.68
C LEU A 57 6.42 16.47 17.98
N HIS A 58 6.48 16.96 19.22
CA HIS A 58 7.47 17.95 19.65
C HIS A 58 8.91 17.46 19.44
N ASN A 59 9.19 16.20 19.74
CA ASN A 59 10.51 15.61 19.51
C ASN A 59 10.88 15.58 18.01
N ALA A 60 9.92 15.28 17.14
CA ALA A 60 10.11 15.33 15.69
C ALA A 60 10.32 16.77 15.20
N GLY A 61 9.55 17.73 15.70
CA GLY A 61 9.75 19.16 15.42
C GLY A 61 11.11 19.66 15.89
N PHE A 62 11.55 19.28 17.09
CA PHE A 62 12.87 19.65 17.62
C PHE A 62 14.02 19.00 16.81
N LEU A 63 13.84 17.79 16.30
CA LEU A 63 14.78 17.19 15.34
C LEU A 63 14.87 18.05 14.07
N ALA A 64 13.74 18.45 13.51
CA ALA A 64 13.67 19.31 12.33
C ALA A 64 14.32 20.69 12.60
N GLN A 65 14.09 21.29 13.77
CA GLN A 65 14.77 22.53 14.18
C GLN A 65 16.29 22.37 14.23
N LYS A 66 16.82 21.26 14.78
CA LYS A 66 18.26 20.97 14.77
C LYS A 66 18.82 20.77 13.36
N ARG A 67 18.03 20.25 12.42
CA ARG A 67 18.40 20.10 11.01
C ARG A 67 18.42 21.47 10.31
N LEU A 68 17.38 22.27 10.52
CA LEU A 68 17.28 23.64 10.01
C LEU A 68 18.43 24.52 10.53
N ALA A 69 18.71 24.49 11.84
CA ALA A 69 19.74 25.32 12.49
C ALA A 69 21.17 25.08 11.96
N ARG A 70 21.43 23.92 11.34
CA ARG A 70 22.71 23.60 10.68
C ARG A 70 22.69 23.76 9.16
N GLY A 71 21.64 24.36 8.59
CA GLY A 71 21.55 24.69 7.17
C GLY A 71 20.91 23.62 6.28
N LEU A 72 20.25 22.60 6.84
CA LEU A 72 19.58 21.60 6.01
C LEU A 72 18.23 22.14 5.50
N ARG A 73 17.97 21.96 4.20
CA ARG A 73 16.63 22.09 3.61
C ARG A 73 15.77 20.92 4.09
N LEU A 74 14.67 21.24 4.75
CA LEU A 74 13.78 20.25 5.33
C LEU A 74 12.90 19.61 4.24
N ASN A 75 12.65 18.30 4.36
CA ASN A 75 11.66 17.62 3.53
C ASN A 75 10.22 17.87 4.05
N TYR A 76 9.23 17.29 3.36
CA TYR A 76 7.82 17.44 3.73
C TYR A 76 7.54 17.07 5.19
N THR A 77 8.00 15.89 5.62
CA THR A 77 7.71 15.36 6.97
C THR A 77 8.34 16.23 8.06
N GLU A 78 9.57 16.68 7.83
CA GLU A 78 10.29 17.56 8.76
C GLU A 78 9.65 18.95 8.84
N ALA A 79 9.21 19.51 7.70
CA ALA A 79 8.52 20.79 7.65
C ALA A 79 7.20 20.73 8.41
N VAL A 80 6.38 19.70 8.18
CA VAL A 80 5.12 19.48 8.92
C VAL A 80 5.37 19.37 10.42
N ALA A 81 6.33 18.54 10.84
CA ALA A 81 6.66 18.37 12.25
C ALA A 81 7.11 19.68 12.91
N LEU A 82 7.93 20.48 12.23
CA LEU A 82 8.38 21.78 12.72
C LEU A 82 7.20 22.75 12.85
N ILE A 83 6.42 22.93 11.78
CA ILE A 83 5.30 23.88 11.74
C ILE A 83 4.27 23.52 12.82
N ALA A 84 3.86 22.24 12.89
CA ALA A 84 2.88 21.78 13.89
C ALA A 84 3.37 21.99 15.32
N THR A 85 4.66 21.74 15.59
CA THR A 85 5.26 21.97 16.92
C THR A 85 5.24 23.44 17.33
N GLN A 86 5.27 24.37 16.37
CA GLN A 86 5.20 25.81 16.66
C GLN A 86 3.78 26.32 16.92
N ILE A 87 2.74 25.62 16.45
CA ILE A 87 1.34 26.13 16.45
C ILE A 87 0.37 25.34 17.33
N GLU A 88 0.58 24.03 17.51
CA GLU A 88 -0.41 23.19 18.20
C GLU A 88 -0.28 23.33 19.72
N ALA A 89 -1.31 23.90 20.34
CA ALA A 89 -1.32 24.14 21.78
C ALA A 89 -2.72 24.09 22.40
N THR A 90 -2.75 23.93 23.72
CA THR A 90 -3.89 24.36 24.54
C THR A 90 -3.75 25.85 24.78
N PHE A 91 -4.65 26.66 24.24
CA PHE A 91 -4.67 28.10 24.43
C PHE A 91 -5.20 28.44 25.83
N PRO A 92 -5.02 29.69 26.33
CA PRO A 92 -5.58 30.12 27.62
C PRO A 92 -7.10 29.89 27.75
N ASP A 93 -7.82 29.81 26.62
CA ASP A 93 -9.25 29.58 26.54
C ASP A 93 -9.61 28.14 26.06
N GLY A 94 -8.67 27.19 26.17
CA GLY A 94 -8.86 25.77 25.89
C GLY A 94 -8.31 25.30 24.54
N THR A 95 -8.67 24.07 24.15
CA THR A 95 -8.23 23.45 22.89
C THR A 95 -8.84 24.16 21.68
N LYS A 96 -8.00 24.54 20.72
CA LYS A 96 -8.41 25.13 19.43
C LYS A 96 -7.70 24.42 18.29
N LEU A 97 -8.39 24.32 17.16
CA LEU A 97 -7.79 23.91 15.89
C LEU A 97 -7.17 25.15 15.23
N VAL A 98 -5.93 25.01 14.77
CA VAL A 98 -5.26 26.00 13.93
C VAL A 98 -4.88 25.31 12.62
N THR A 99 -5.33 25.87 11.50
CA THR A 99 -4.96 25.41 10.16
C THR A 99 -4.12 26.49 9.51
N ILE A 100 -2.91 26.13 9.07
CA ILE A 100 -2.06 27.02 8.28
C ILE A 100 -2.25 26.62 6.81
N HIS A 101 -2.87 27.53 6.06
CA HIS A 101 -3.00 27.39 4.61
C HIS A 101 -1.70 27.86 3.95
N ASP A 102 -1.22 27.09 2.97
CA ASP A 102 -0.06 27.42 2.15
C ASP A 102 1.17 27.89 2.97
N PRO A 103 1.72 27.04 3.86
CA PRO A 103 2.73 27.45 4.84
C PRO A 103 4.07 27.88 4.21
N ILE A 104 4.34 27.44 2.98
CA ILE A 104 5.54 27.82 2.21
C ILE A 104 5.13 28.89 1.20
N ALA A 105 5.08 30.15 1.65
CA ALA A 105 4.54 31.29 0.89
C ALA A 105 5.57 32.39 0.59
N SER A 106 6.84 32.20 0.97
CA SER A 106 7.93 33.15 0.71
C SER A 106 9.24 32.43 0.45
N ASP A 107 10.14 33.07 -0.30
CA ASP A 107 11.47 32.53 -0.62
C ASP A 107 12.29 32.25 0.65
N ASN A 108 12.12 33.10 1.67
CA ASN A 108 12.76 32.95 2.97
C ASN A 108 11.71 33.09 4.08
N GLY A 109 11.66 32.11 4.98
CA GLY A 109 10.85 32.16 6.19
C GLY A 109 11.52 32.95 7.32
N ASN A 110 10.76 33.33 8.34
CA ASN A 110 11.32 33.92 9.56
C ASN A 110 11.96 32.82 10.44
N LEU A 111 13.28 32.69 10.35
CA LEU A 111 14.04 31.64 11.04
C LEU A 111 14.06 31.80 12.57
N GLU A 112 13.88 33.03 13.10
CA GLU A 112 13.75 33.25 14.55
C GLU A 112 12.45 32.62 15.07
N LEU A 113 11.35 32.78 14.34
CA LEU A 113 10.07 32.14 14.67
C LEU A 113 10.13 30.62 14.48
N ALA A 114 10.76 30.13 13.41
CA ALA A 114 10.91 28.69 13.18
C ALA A 114 11.72 27.98 14.30
N LEU A 115 12.67 28.70 14.91
CA LEU A 115 13.53 28.20 15.99
C LEU A 115 13.08 28.67 17.38
N HIS A 116 11.92 29.32 17.49
CA HIS A 116 11.40 29.82 18.75
C HIS A 116 11.25 28.68 19.78
N GLY A 117 11.67 28.95 21.01
CA GLY A 117 11.66 27.99 22.13
C GLY A 117 12.73 26.88 22.08
N SER A 118 13.48 26.75 20.98
CA SER A 118 14.48 25.66 20.82
C SER A 118 15.83 25.94 21.48
N PHE A 119 16.15 27.22 21.75
CA PHE A 119 17.46 27.70 22.18
C PHE A 119 18.62 27.38 21.21
N LEU A 120 18.32 27.00 19.97
CA LEU A 120 19.31 26.81 18.92
C LEU A 120 19.70 28.15 18.29
N PRO A 121 20.97 28.30 17.84
CA PRO A 121 21.39 29.50 17.14
C PRO A 121 20.66 29.62 15.78
N VAL A 122 20.22 30.83 15.45
CA VAL A 122 19.58 31.12 14.17
C VAL A 122 20.65 31.09 13.07
N PRO A 123 20.53 30.22 12.06
CA PRO A 123 21.48 30.18 10.95
C PRO A 123 21.28 31.39 10.04
N SER A 124 22.36 31.81 9.39
CA SER A 124 22.29 32.77 8.30
C SER A 124 21.71 32.11 7.04
N ILE A 125 21.00 32.90 6.22
CA ILE A 125 20.26 32.41 5.04
C ILE A 125 21.18 31.75 4.00
N ASP A 126 22.42 32.22 3.89
CA ASP A 126 23.46 31.68 2.99
C ASP A 126 23.83 30.22 3.27
N LYS A 127 23.46 29.66 4.44
CA LYS A 127 23.65 28.24 4.72
C LYS A 127 22.73 27.32 3.92
N PHE A 128 21.64 27.85 3.37
CA PHE A 128 20.67 27.07 2.61
C PHE A 128 21.01 27.15 1.12
N VAL A 129 21.92 26.29 0.68
CA VAL A 129 22.29 26.16 -0.73
C VAL A 129 21.53 24.98 -1.34
N GLY A 130 20.93 25.16 -2.50
CA GLY A 130 20.38 24.05 -3.29
C GLY A 130 19.73 24.51 -4.58
N ASP A 131 19.63 23.58 -5.52
CA ASP A 131 19.03 23.83 -6.83
C ASP A 131 17.49 23.91 -6.73
N GLU A 132 16.91 24.64 -7.67
CA GLU A 132 15.47 24.58 -7.96
C GLU A 132 15.19 23.28 -8.71
N HIS A 133 14.24 22.49 -8.22
CA HIS A 133 13.79 21.26 -8.88
C HIS A 133 12.34 21.45 -9.33
N ASP A 134 12.14 21.57 -10.64
CA ASP A 134 10.83 21.76 -11.30
C ASP A 134 10.04 20.44 -11.44
N SER A 135 9.97 19.61 -10.40
CA SER A 135 9.13 18.39 -10.44
C SER A 135 8.15 18.36 -9.27
N PHE A 136 6.86 18.28 -9.57
CA PHE A 136 5.79 18.24 -8.58
C PHE A 136 5.34 16.79 -8.33
N PRO A 137 5.57 16.22 -7.14
CA PRO A 137 5.15 14.85 -6.86
C PRO A 137 3.63 14.69 -7.04
N GLY A 138 3.20 13.68 -7.80
CA GLY A 138 1.77 13.45 -8.02
C GLY A 138 1.09 14.40 -9.01
N GLU A 139 1.84 15.19 -9.79
CA GLU A 139 1.25 16.12 -10.76
C GLU A 139 0.30 15.42 -11.73
N ILE A 140 -0.77 16.14 -12.09
CA ILE A 140 -1.73 15.70 -13.08
C ILE A 140 -1.57 16.56 -14.32
N ILE A 141 -1.23 15.94 -15.44
CA ILE A 141 -1.16 16.57 -16.75
C ILE A 141 -2.48 16.30 -17.45
N PHE A 142 -3.26 17.35 -17.66
CA PHE A 142 -4.54 17.29 -18.35
C PHE A 142 -4.52 18.11 -19.64
N GLY A 143 -5.27 17.68 -20.64
CA GLY A 143 -5.42 18.38 -21.90
C GLY A 143 -6.20 19.70 -21.77
N SER A 144 -6.13 20.53 -22.81
CA SER A 144 -6.96 21.73 -22.92
C SER A 144 -8.38 21.39 -23.38
N GLY A 145 -9.33 22.27 -23.04
CA GLY A 145 -10.72 22.17 -23.47
C GLY A 145 -11.70 21.92 -22.33
N ASN A 146 -12.96 21.79 -22.72
CA ASN A 146 -14.10 21.60 -21.83
C ASN A 146 -14.71 20.22 -22.01
N ILE A 147 -15.27 19.69 -20.93
CA ILE A 147 -16.08 18.47 -20.92
C ILE A 147 -17.54 18.90 -20.90
N VAL A 148 -18.31 18.43 -21.88
CA VAL A 148 -19.76 18.60 -21.90
C VAL A 148 -20.38 17.60 -20.92
N ILE A 149 -21.18 18.09 -19.98
CA ILE A 149 -21.87 17.24 -19.00
C ILE A 149 -23.34 17.04 -19.38
N ASN A 150 -23.91 15.91 -18.96
CA ASN A 150 -25.32 15.58 -19.15
C ASN A 150 -25.78 15.56 -20.62
N THR A 151 -24.88 15.26 -21.57
CA THR A 151 -25.12 15.28 -23.02
C THR A 151 -26.28 14.39 -23.45
N GLY A 152 -27.09 14.84 -24.41
CA GLY A 152 -28.20 14.08 -24.98
C GLY A 152 -29.48 14.05 -24.13
N ARG A 153 -29.56 14.88 -23.08
CA ARG A 153 -30.74 14.99 -22.21
C ARG A 153 -31.63 16.14 -22.65
N ARG A 154 -32.95 15.95 -22.59
CA ARG A 154 -33.90 17.07 -22.72
C ARG A 154 -33.61 18.08 -21.62
N ALA A 155 -33.60 19.35 -21.98
CA ALA A 155 -33.30 20.45 -21.09
C ALA A 155 -34.32 21.58 -21.23
N VAL A 156 -34.53 22.30 -20.13
CA VAL A 156 -35.34 23.51 -20.07
C VAL A 156 -34.69 24.54 -19.18
N THR A 157 -34.69 25.80 -19.60
CA THR A 157 -34.29 26.92 -18.75
C THR A 157 -35.51 27.55 -18.10
N ILE A 158 -35.50 27.62 -16.77
CA ILE A 158 -36.55 28.26 -15.99
C ILE A 158 -36.00 29.40 -15.14
N THR A 159 -36.84 30.40 -14.84
CA THR A 159 -36.53 31.41 -13.84
C THR A 159 -37.06 30.97 -12.48
N VAL A 160 -36.16 30.83 -11.51
CA VAL A 160 -36.50 30.49 -10.11
C VAL A 160 -36.42 31.75 -9.27
N VAL A 161 -37.56 32.16 -8.69
CA VAL A 161 -37.66 33.33 -7.80
C VAL A 161 -37.76 32.87 -6.36
N ASN A 162 -36.82 33.29 -5.52
CA ASN A 162 -36.88 33.02 -4.09
C ASN A 162 -37.90 33.95 -3.40
N LYS A 163 -38.93 33.35 -2.78
CA LYS A 163 -39.92 34.07 -1.97
C LYS A 163 -39.72 33.88 -0.46
N ALA A 164 -38.70 33.14 -0.04
CA ALA A 164 -38.40 32.87 1.37
C ALA A 164 -37.53 33.97 1.99
N ASP A 165 -37.60 34.07 3.32
CA ASP A 165 -36.92 35.04 4.20
C ASP A 165 -35.53 34.57 4.71
N ARG A 166 -35.01 33.48 4.14
CA ARG A 166 -33.77 32.79 4.52
C ARG A 166 -33.02 32.35 3.25
N PRO A 167 -31.74 31.94 3.36
CA PRO A 167 -30.52 32.65 2.95
C PRO A 167 -30.32 32.94 1.45
N ILE A 168 -31.39 32.99 0.65
CA ILE A 168 -31.41 33.69 -0.64
C ILE A 168 -32.18 35.00 -0.37
N GLN A 169 -31.84 36.16 -0.95
CA GLN A 169 -32.62 37.37 -0.64
C GLN A 169 -34.06 37.18 -1.18
N PRO A 170 -35.10 37.60 -0.44
CA PRO A 170 -36.46 37.62 -0.95
C PRO A 170 -36.51 38.48 -2.23
N GLY A 171 -36.98 37.89 -3.33
CA GLY A 171 -37.04 38.56 -4.64
C GLY A 171 -35.87 38.27 -5.59
N ASP A 172 -34.81 37.59 -5.13
CA ASP A 172 -33.73 37.14 -6.02
C ASP A 172 -34.27 36.13 -7.05
N ALA A 173 -33.95 36.35 -8.32
CA ALA A 173 -34.27 35.45 -9.42
C ALA A 173 -32.97 34.85 -9.99
N LYS A 174 -32.97 33.54 -10.27
CA LYS A 174 -31.88 32.85 -10.98
C LYS A 174 -32.42 32.09 -12.17
N TYR A 175 -31.68 32.11 -13.28
CA TYR A 175 -31.91 31.21 -14.39
C TYR A 175 -31.26 29.86 -14.07
N VAL A 176 -32.05 28.81 -14.16
CA VAL A 176 -31.62 27.44 -13.88
C VAL A 176 -31.94 26.60 -15.09
N THR A 177 -30.93 25.96 -15.66
CA THR A 177 -31.11 24.93 -16.67
C THR A 177 -31.35 23.60 -15.96
N LEU A 178 -32.51 23.02 -16.16
CA LEU A 178 -32.84 21.68 -15.69
C LEU A 178 -32.68 20.70 -16.84
N VAL A 179 -32.19 19.50 -16.52
CA VAL A 179 -32.11 18.37 -17.45
C VAL A 179 -32.98 17.24 -16.93
N ASN A 180 -33.52 16.43 -17.83
CA ASN A 180 -34.22 15.20 -17.45
C ASN A 180 -33.28 14.27 -16.67
N ILE A 181 -33.82 13.58 -15.67
CA ILE A 181 -33.15 12.45 -15.03
C ILE A 181 -32.89 11.33 -16.06
N GLY A 182 -31.79 10.61 -15.87
CA GLY A 182 -31.45 9.43 -16.65
C GLY A 182 -32.12 8.16 -16.12
N GLY A 183 -31.62 7.00 -16.57
CA GLY A 183 -31.97 5.70 -16.03
C GLY A 183 -33.44 5.31 -16.21
N GLY A 184 -34.02 4.70 -15.18
CA GLY A 184 -35.42 4.27 -15.13
C GLY A 184 -36.43 5.41 -15.07
N LYS A 185 -35.97 6.65 -14.90
CA LYS A 185 -36.77 7.88 -14.78
C LYS A 185 -37.84 7.74 -13.70
N VAL A 186 -37.42 7.42 -12.49
CA VAL A 186 -38.30 7.27 -11.32
C VAL A 186 -37.95 8.33 -10.29
N ILE A 187 -38.94 9.11 -9.87
CA ILE A 187 -38.76 10.13 -8.83
C ILE A 187 -39.10 9.51 -7.48
N ARG A 188 -38.24 9.72 -6.48
CA ARG A 188 -38.45 9.30 -5.09
C ARG A 188 -37.90 10.34 -4.11
N GLY A 189 -38.37 10.31 -2.87
CA GLY A 189 -37.85 11.14 -1.78
C GLY A 189 -38.30 12.61 -1.82
N GLY A 190 -37.45 13.49 -1.28
CA GLY A 190 -37.75 14.93 -1.18
C GLY A 190 -39.01 15.23 -0.35
N ASN A 191 -39.93 16.03 -0.90
CA ASN A 191 -41.19 16.41 -0.24
C ASN A 191 -42.36 15.46 -0.52
N GLY A 192 -42.12 14.34 -1.22
CA GLY A 192 -43.18 13.41 -1.64
C GLY A 192 -44.28 14.11 -2.46
N ILE A 193 -43.89 14.99 -3.38
CA ILE A 193 -44.80 15.64 -4.34
C ILE A 193 -45.12 14.68 -5.48
N VAL A 194 -44.07 14.02 -5.98
CA VAL A 194 -44.13 12.94 -6.96
C VAL A 194 -43.35 11.77 -6.39
N ASP A 195 -43.93 10.59 -6.45
CA ASP A 195 -43.26 9.31 -6.18
C ASP A 195 -43.69 8.30 -7.24
N GLY A 196 -42.73 7.73 -7.95
CA GLY A 196 -42.97 6.78 -9.02
C GLY A 196 -42.42 7.20 -10.40
N PRO A 197 -42.72 6.41 -11.44
CA PRO A 197 -42.16 6.59 -12.78
C PRO A 197 -42.67 7.88 -13.42
N VAL A 198 -41.76 8.57 -14.11
CA VAL A 198 -42.08 9.78 -14.89
C VAL A 198 -42.87 9.39 -16.14
N ASN A 199 -44.12 9.82 -16.19
CA ASN A 199 -44.99 9.73 -17.36
C ASN A 199 -46.02 10.88 -17.34
N ASP A 200 -46.62 11.16 -18.50
CA ASP A 200 -47.53 12.30 -18.65
C ASP A 200 -48.78 12.20 -17.76
N SER A 201 -49.24 10.98 -17.44
CA SER A 201 -50.41 10.78 -16.57
C SER A 201 -50.15 11.13 -15.09
N CYS A 202 -48.89 11.25 -14.70
CA CYS A 202 -48.51 11.66 -13.34
C CYS A 202 -48.49 13.19 -13.14
N ILE A 203 -48.54 13.99 -14.23
CA ILE A 203 -48.38 15.45 -14.16
C ILE A 203 -49.54 16.11 -13.43
N GLU A 204 -50.79 15.73 -13.73
CA GLU A 204 -51.98 16.32 -13.10
C GLU A 204 -51.94 16.13 -11.58
N LYS A 205 -51.70 14.88 -11.14
CA LYS A 205 -51.57 14.53 -9.73
C LYS A 205 -50.39 15.22 -9.04
N ALA A 206 -49.27 15.40 -9.75
CA ALA A 206 -48.13 16.15 -9.24
C ALA A 206 -48.51 17.62 -8.98
N MET A 207 -49.22 18.25 -9.92
CA MET A 207 -49.67 19.64 -9.79
C MET A 207 -50.76 19.80 -8.73
N GLU A 208 -51.68 18.84 -8.60
CA GLU A 208 -52.62 18.77 -7.48
C GLU A 208 -51.89 18.78 -6.14
N ASN A 209 -50.84 17.97 -5.99
CA ASN A 209 -50.02 17.92 -4.78
C ASN A 209 -49.25 19.23 -4.53
N VAL A 210 -48.70 19.85 -5.58
CA VAL A 210 -48.02 21.16 -5.51
C VAL A 210 -48.97 22.22 -4.96
N ILE A 211 -50.18 22.31 -5.52
CA ILE A 211 -51.20 23.26 -5.10
C ILE A 211 -51.67 22.96 -3.68
N ALA A 212 -52.05 21.71 -3.40
CA ALA A 212 -52.58 21.29 -2.10
C ALA A 212 -51.58 21.51 -0.94
N LYS A 213 -50.28 21.36 -1.20
CA LYS A 213 -49.22 21.56 -0.20
C LYS A 213 -48.64 22.98 -0.20
N GLY A 214 -49.14 23.88 -1.05
CA GLY A 214 -48.71 25.28 -1.08
C GLY A 214 -47.29 25.52 -1.62
N PHE A 215 -46.80 24.65 -2.52
CA PHE A 215 -45.52 24.86 -3.17
C PHE A 215 -45.65 25.96 -4.23
N GLY A 216 -44.67 26.88 -4.25
CA GLY A 216 -44.65 28.00 -5.20
C GLY A 216 -44.54 27.48 -6.64
N HIS A 217 -45.52 27.86 -7.46
CA HIS A 217 -45.58 27.52 -8.88
C HIS A 217 -46.03 28.75 -9.70
N ALA A 218 -45.58 28.83 -10.94
CA ALA A 218 -45.99 29.84 -11.91
C ALA A 218 -45.69 29.30 -13.32
N ASP A 219 -46.63 29.46 -14.24
CA ASP A 219 -46.43 29.08 -15.64
C ASP A 219 -45.43 30.04 -16.31
N GLN A 220 -44.51 29.48 -17.10
CA GLN A 220 -43.51 30.23 -17.87
C GLN A 220 -43.55 29.74 -19.32
N SER A 221 -44.46 30.30 -20.12
CA SER A 221 -44.68 29.89 -21.53
C SER A 221 -43.51 30.17 -22.47
N ASP A 222 -42.60 31.06 -22.05
CA ASP A 222 -41.48 31.54 -22.87
C ASP A 222 -40.16 30.81 -22.51
N SER A 223 -40.25 29.67 -21.82
CA SER A 223 -39.08 28.86 -21.46
C SER A 223 -38.40 28.28 -22.70
N SER A 224 -37.06 28.30 -22.70
CA SER A 224 -36.28 27.67 -23.77
C SER A 224 -36.14 26.18 -23.49
N GLU A 225 -36.65 25.34 -24.40
CA GLU A 225 -36.53 23.89 -24.35
C GLU A 225 -35.65 23.36 -25.50
N GLY A 226 -34.97 22.24 -25.26
CA GLY A 226 -34.10 21.60 -26.26
C GLY A 226 -33.37 20.38 -25.71
N VAL A 227 -32.21 20.07 -26.28
CA VAL A 227 -31.37 18.90 -25.94
C VAL A 227 -29.92 19.32 -25.72
N THR A 228 -29.35 18.92 -24.59
CA THR A 228 -27.93 19.19 -24.25
C THR A 228 -26.97 18.57 -25.27
N GLY A 229 -25.89 19.28 -25.59
CA GLY A 229 -24.90 18.91 -26.61
C GLY A 229 -25.32 19.24 -28.05
N THR A 230 -26.62 19.43 -28.32
CA THR A 230 -27.11 19.96 -29.61
C THR A 230 -27.38 21.46 -29.50
N ASP A 231 -28.05 21.87 -28.43
CA ASP A 231 -28.38 23.28 -28.16
C ASP A 231 -27.34 23.89 -27.21
N SER A 232 -26.47 24.75 -27.75
CA SER A 232 -25.38 25.38 -26.99
C SER A 232 -25.86 26.18 -25.78
N ASN A 233 -27.02 26.86 -25.89
CA ASN A 233 -27.58 27.67 -24.80
C ASN A 233 -28.11 26.84 -23.62
N LEU A 234 -28.34 25.55 -23.79
CA LEU A 234 -28.82 24.62 -22.75
C LEU A 234 -27.70 23.68 -22.26
N THR A 235 -26.54 23.74 -22.92
CA THR A 235 -25.42 22.85 -22.66
C THR A 235 -24.54 23.42 -21.56
N THR A 236 -24.22 22.61 -20.55
CA THR A 236 -23.26 22.97 -19.52
C THR A 236 -21.92 22.30 -19.82
N GLU A 237 -20.87 23.10 -19.73
CA GLU A 237 -19.49 22.68 -19.93
C GLU A 237 -18.68 22.95 -18.66
N ILE A 238 -17.76 22.03 -18.33
CA ILE A 238 -16.80 22.18 -17.25
C ILE A 238 -15.39 22.16 -17.83
N SER A 239 -14.50 23.05 -17.38
CA SER A 239 -13.10 22.98 -17.81
C SER A 239 -12.47 21.68 -17.33
N ARG A 240 -11.56 21.10 -18.11
CA ARG A 240 -10.90 19.84 -17.75
C ARG A 240 -10.19 19.93 -16.40
N GLU A 241 -9.53 21.05 -16.11
CA GLU A 241 -8.93 21.34 -14.81
C GLU A 241 -9.95 21.28 -13.66
N SER A 242 -11.10 21.94 -13.82
CA SER A 242 -12.15 21.92 -12.79
C SER A 242 -12.70 20.51 -12.58
N TYR A 243 -12.83 19.72 -13.65
CA TYR A 243 -13.25 18.32 -13.56
C TYR A 243 -12.23 17.48 -12.77
N VAL A 244 -10.94 17.59 -13.12
CA VAL A 244 -9.85 16.91 -12.42
C VAL A 244 -9.84 17.25 -10.94
N ASN A 245 -10.00 18.54 -10.61
CA ASN A 245 -10.01 19.00 -9.21
C ASN A 245 -11.23 18.51 -8.41
N MET A 246 -12.37 18.25 -9.06
CA MET A 246 -13.58 17.78 -8.39
C MET A 246 -13.70 16.26 -8.31
N TYR A 247 -13.32 15.56 -9.38
CA TYR A 247 -13.61 14.13 -9.54
C TYR A 247 -12.36 13.29 -9.76
N GLY A 248 -11.18 13.90 -9.81
CA GLY A 248 -9.95 13.26 -10.28
C GLY A 248 -9.87 13.17 -11.80
N PRO A 249 -8.71 12.72 -12.33
CA PRO A 249 -8.46 12.66 -13.76
C PRO A 249 -9.39 11.69 -14.50
N THR A 250 -9.50 11.89 -15.81
CA THR A 250 -10.29 11.10 -16.75
C THR A 250 -9.47 10.72 -18.00
N THR A 251 -10.09 10.02 -18.94
CA THR A 251 -9.44 9.40 -20.12
C THR A 251 -8.46 10.34 -20.83
N GLY A 252 -7.19 9.95 -20.94
CA GLY A 252 -6.12 10.71 -21.59
C GLY A 252 -5.42 11.75 -20.70
N ASP A 253 -5.88 11.98 -19.47
CA ASP A 253 -5.08 12.66 -18.44
C ASP A 253 -3.95 11.75 -17.97
N LYS A 254 -2.85 12.35 -17.49
CA LYS A 254 -1.68 11.62 -16.96
C LYS A 254 -1.41 12.01 -15.53
N ILE A 255 -0.92 11.07 -14.74
CA ILE A 255 -0.56 11.26 -13.34
C ILE A 255 0.89 10.85 -13.14
N ARG A 256 1.71 11.72 -12.55
CA ARG A 256 3.04 11.35 -12.08
C ARG A 256 2.93 10.48 -10.83
N LEU A 257 3.65 9.37 -10.78
CA LEU A 257 3.63 8.45 -9.64
C LEU A 257 4.64 8.89 -8.57
N GLY A 258 4.17 9.45 -7.46
CA GLY A 258 5.03 10.01 -6.42
C GLY A 258 5.94 11.10 -6.99
N ASP A 259 7.20 11.13 -6.57
CA ASP A 259 8.27 11.96 -7.11
C ASP A 259 9.12 11.21 -8.17
N THR A 260 8.60 10.12 -8.74
CA THR A 260 9.24 9.42 -9.86
C THR A 260 8.97 10.14 -11.17
N ASP A 261 9.76 9.86 -12.20
CA ASP A 261 9.47 10.24 -13.60
C ASP A 261 8.51 9.28 -14.31
N LEU A 262 7.66 8.50 -13.62
CA LEU A 262 6.69 7.61 -14.25
C LEU A 262 5.33 8.30 -14.38
N TYR A 263 4.73 8.27 -15.57
CA TYR A 263 3.45 8.88 -15.89
C TYR A 263 2.42 7.83 -16.30
N ALA A 264 1.38 7.69 -15.48
CA ALA A 264 0.23 6.83 -15.74
C ALA A 264 -0.84 7.61 -16.51
N GLU A 265 -1.18 7.18 -17.73
CA GLU A 265 -2.28 7.75 -18.51
C GLU A 265 -3.58 6.97 -18.27
N ILE A 266 -4.69 7.68 -18.08
CA ILE A 266 -6.01 7.06 -17.92
C ILE A 266 -6.47 6.49 -19.26
N GLU A 267 -6.51 5.16 -19.38
CA GLU A 267 -6.84 4.46 -20.64
C GLU A 267 -8.34 4.50 -20.96
N LYS A 268 -9.18 4.58 -19.93
CA LYS A 268 -10.65 4.68 -20.04
C LYS A 268 -11.26 5.21 -18.74
N ASP A 269 -12.46 5.76 -18.86
CA ASP A 269 -13.30 6.19 -17.74
C ASP A 269 -14.70 5.57 -17.88
N PHE A 270 -15.24 5.03 -16.79
CA PHE A 270 -16.58 4.48 -16.73
C PHE A 270 -17.65 5.52 -16.37
N ALA A 271 -17.26 6.73 -15.98
CA ALA A 271 -18.18 7.80 -15.65
C ALA A 271 -19.09 8.18 -16.84
N VAL A 272 -20.31 8.59 -16.52
CA VAL A 272 -21.17 9.36 -17.42
C VAL A 272 -21.08 10.79 -16.95
N TYR A 273 -20.47 11.67 -17.76
CA TYR A 273 -20.10 13.01 -17.28
C TYR A 273 -21.31 13.82 -16.83
N GLY A 274 -21.33 14.23 -15.56
CA GLY A 274 -22.46 14.89 -14.89
C GLY A 274 -23.21 14.01 -13.88
N ASP A 275 -23.02 12.69 -13.91
CA ASP A 275 -23.60 11.70 -12.99
C ASP A 275 -22.52 11.03 -12.09
N GLU A 276 -21.41 11.72 -11.82
CA GLU A 276 -20.34 11.24 -10.93
C GLU A 276 -20.86 11.02 -9.50
N CYS A 277 -20.46 9.93 -8.88
CA CYS A 277 -20.84 9.63 -7.50
C CYS A 277 -19.99 10.45 -6.53
N VAL A 278 -20.55 11.50 -5.92
CA VAL A 278 -19.87 12.28 -4.88
C VAL A 278 -20.73 12.36 -3.63
N PHE A 279 -20.12 12.11 -2.46
CA PHE A 279 -20.77 12.15 -1.16
C PHE A 279 -20.51 13.49 -0.42
N GLY A 280 -21.49 13.94 0.36
CA GLY A 280 -21.36 15.14 1.20
C GLY A 280 -22.62 16.02 1.23
N GLY A 281 -22.57 17.09 2.02
CA GLY A 281 -23.67 18.05 2.16
C GLY A 281 -24.08 18.66 0.82
N GLY A 282 -25.30 18.37 0.37
CA GLY A 282 -25.83 18.85 -0.91
C GLY A 282 -25.25 18.18 -2.16
N LYS A 283 -24.53 17.05 -2.03
CA LYS A 283 -23.91 16.32 -3.15
C LYS A 283 -24.85 15.27 -3.75
N VAL A 284 -24.29 14.35 -4.54
CA VAL A 284 -25.02 13.41 -5.41
C VAL A 284 -25.58 12.22 -4.64
N LEU A 285 -24.78 11.58 -3.79
CA LEU A 285 -25.18 10.37 -3.05
C LEU A 285 -26.10 10.72 -1.87
N ARG A 286 -27.38 10.97 -2.17
CA ARG A 286 -28.46 11.29 -1.24
C ARG A 286 -29.76 10.59 -1.66
N ASP A 287 -30.67 10.42 -0.70
CA ASP A 287 -31.96 9.74 -0.88
C ASP A 287 -32.73 10.21 -2.12
N GLY A 288 -33.14 9.27 -2.97
CA GLY A 288 -33.87 9.51 -4.22
C GLY A 288 -33.03 10.11 -5.36
N MET A 289 -31.75 10.42 -5.11
CA MET A 289 -30.82 11.03 -6.06
C MET A 289 -29.80 9.97 -6.50
N GLY A 290 -28.50 10.14 -6.23
CA GLY A 290 -27.50 9.11 -6.48
C GLY A 290 -27.55 7.91 -5.51
N GLN A 291 -28.25 8.04 -4.37
CA GLN A 291 -28.61 6.91 -3.52
C GLN A 291 -30.02 6.43 -3.88
N ALA A 292 -30.11 5.17 -4.31
CA ALA A 292 -31.35 4.52 -4.69
C ALA A 292 -32.27 4.29 -3.48
N THR A 293 -33.57 4.50 -3.68
CA THR A 293 -34.60 4.41 -2.65
C THR A 293 -35.61 3.31 -3.00
N GLY A 294 -35.99 2.48 -2.03
CA GLY A 294 -36.89 1.34 -2.26
C GLY A 294 -36.22 0.07 -2.77
N TYR A 295 -34.88 0.02 -2.78
CA TYR A 295 -34.10 -1.15 -3.14
C TYR A 295 -33.74 -1.97 -1.89
N PRO A 296 -33.90 -3.32 -1.92
CA PRO A 296 -33.51 -4.16 -0.79
C PRO A 296 -31.98 -4.23 -0.66
N THR A 297 -31.48 -4.36 0.57
CA THR A 297 -30.04 -4.52 0.87
C THR A 297 -29.37 -5.64 0.07
N SER A 298 -30.10 -6.69 -0.32
CA SER A 298 -29.59 -7.76 -1.18
C SER A 298 -29.13 -7.28 -2.56
N CYS A 299 -29.65 -6.16 -3.06
CA CYS A 299 -29.28 -5.56 -4.35
C CYS A 299 -28.27 -4.41 -4.21
N CYS A 300 -28.12 -3.84 -3.02
CA CYS A 300 -27.23 -2.69 -2.77
C CYS A 300 -25.82 -3.13 -2.40
N LEU A 301 -24.84 -2.26 -2.64
CA LEU A 301 -23.46 -2.45 -2.17
C LEU A 301 -23.38 -2.32 -0.65
N ASP A 302 -22.38 -2.97 -0.04
CA ASP A 302 -22.01 -2.71 1.36
C ASP A 302 -21.16 -1.42 1.43
N THR A 303 -20.21 -1.28 0.50
CA THR A 303 -19.37 -0.08 0.34
C THR A 303 -19.17 0.22 -1.14
N VAL A 304 -19.16 1.50 -1.50
CA VAL A 304 -18.70 1.99 -2.80
C VAL A 304 -17.45 2.84 -2.61
N ILE A 305 -16.40 2.58 -3.40
CA ILE A 305 -15.27 3.49 -3.56
C ILE A 305 -15.53 4.33 -4.80
N THR A 306 -15.70 5.64 -4.64
CA THR A 306 -16.12 6.53 -5.73
C THR A 306 -14.94 7.11 -6.48
N ASN A 307 -15.05 7.21 -7.81
CA ASN A 307 -14.11 7.95 -8.66
C ASN A 307 -12.64 7.52 -8.52
N ALA A 308 -12.37 6.22 -8.36
CA ALA A 308 -11.01 5.72 -8.17
C ALA A 308 -10.22 5.68 -9.48
N VAL A 309 -8.99 6.21 -9.48
CA VAL A 309 -8.00 5.87 -10.51
C VAL A 309 -7.40 4.51 -10.17
N ILE A 310 -7.78 3.49 -10.92
CA ILE A 310 -7.29 2.12 -10.74
C ILE A 310 -5.97 1.97 -11.50
N ILE A 311 -4.92 1.54 -10.79
CA ILE A 311 -3.68 1.03 -11.38
C ILE A 311 -3.57 -0.45 -11.03
N ASP A 312 -3.66 -1.30 -12.05
CA ASP A 312 -3.59 -2.75 -11.93
C ASP A 312 -2.89 -3.34 -13.16
N TYR A 313 -2.40 -4.58 -13.10
CA TYR A 313 -1.77 -5.20 -14.27
C TYR A 313 -2.75 -5.34 -15.46
N THR A 314 -4.07 -5.37 -15.18
CA THR A 314 -5.14 -5.43 -16.19
C THR A 314 -5.35 -4.10 -16.94
N GLY A 315 -4.92 -2.97 -16.38
CA GLY A 315 -5.15 -1.65 -16.99
C GLY A 315 -4.97 -0.49 -16.01
N ILE A 316 -4.95 0.72 -16.58
CA ILE A 316 -4.95 1.98 -15.83
C ILE A 316 -6.20 2.78 -16.23
N TYR A 317 -7.19 2.86 -15.35
CA TYR A 317 -8.50 3.40 -15.71
C TYR A 317 -9.26 4.00 -14.54
N LYS A 318 -10.30 4.77 -14.84
CA LYS A 318 -11.13 5.47 -13.84
C LYS A 318 -12.48 4.78 -13.68
N ALA A 319 -12.86 4.42 -12.45
CA ALA A 319 -14.14 3.78 -12.16
C ALA A 319 -14.56 3.92 -10.68
N ASP A 320 -15.82 3.64 -10.39
CA ASP A 320 -16.25 3.27 -9.04
C ASP A 320 -15.95 1.78 -8.78
N ILE A 321 -15.71 1.41 -7.52
CA ILE A 321 -15.49 0.03 -7.09
C ILE A 321 -16.59 -0.36 -6.10
N GLY A 322 -17.36 -1.40 -6.43
CA GLY A 322 -18.42 -1.92 -5.59
C GLY A 322 -17.96 -3.10 -4.74
N ILE A 323 -18.18 -3.01 -3.43
CA ILE A 323 -17.81 -4.04 -2.45
C ILE A 323 -19.08 -4.62 -1.81
N LYS A 324 -19.13 -5.94 -1.70
CA LYS A 324 -20.18 -6.66 -0.97
C LYS A 324 -19.67 -7.98 -0.38
N GLY A 325 -20.01 -8.27 0.87
CA GLY A 325 -19.59 -9.47 1.58
C GLY A 325 -18.07 -9.64 1.62
N GLY A 326 -17.34 -8.53 1.68
CA GLY A 326 -15.88 -8.47 1.66
C GLY A 326 -15.20 -8.76 0.31
N ASN A 327 -15.96 -8.84 -0.78
CA ASN A 327 -15.43 -9.06 -2.13
C ASN A 327 -15.73 -7.86 -3.04
N ILE A 328 -14.90 -7.68 -4.05
CA ILE A 328 -15.18 -6.78 -5.19
C ILE A 328 -16.27 -7.45 -6.01
N VAL A 329 -17.45 -6.85 -6.11
CA VAL A 329 -18.58 -7.42 -6.89
C VAL A 329 -18.71 -6.85 -8.29
N ALA A 330 -18.23 -5.62 -8.49
CA ALA A 330 -18.19 -4.97 -9.79
C ALA A 330 -17.26 -3.75 -9.76
N ILE A 331 -16.74 -3.39 -10.93
CA ILE A 331 -15.96 -2.17 -11.17
C ILE A 331 -16.58 -1.51 -12.40
N GLY A 332 -16.96 -0.24 -12.28
CA GLY A 332 -17.72 0.45 -13.33
C GLY A 332 -18.36 1.73 -12.82
N LYS A 333 -19.59 2.01 -13.25
CA LYS A 333 -20.38 3.17 -12.81
C LYS A 333 -21.39 2.76 -11.75
N ALA A 334 -21.26 3.30 -10.54
CA ALA A 334 -22.18 3.11 -9.44
C ALA A 334 -23.28 4.17 -9.44
N GLY A 335 -24.22 4.05 -8.49
CA GLY A 335 -25.20 5.08 -8.17
C GLY A 335 -26.62 4.53 -8.13
N ASN A 336 -27.56 5.32 -8.62
CA ASN A 336 -28.98 4.99 -8.61
C ASN A 336 -29.53 4.77 -10.02
N PRO A 337 -29.91 3.53 -10.39
CA PRO A 337 -30.45 3.24 -11.72
C PRO A 337 -31.79 3.94 -12.01
N ASP A 338 -32.50 4.45 -11.00
CA ASP A 338 -33.75 5.20 -11.19
C ASP A 338 -33.54 6.57 -11.84
N VAL A 339 -32.36 7.19 -11.67
CA VAL A 339 -32.13 8.59 -12.10
C VAL A 339 -30.81 8.80 -12.85
N MET A 340 -29.95 7.80 -12.94
CA MET A 340 -28.64 7.87 -13.61
C MET A 340 -28.54 6.84 -14.73
N ASP A 341 -27.90 7.23 -15.82
CA ASP A 341 -27.64 6.32 -16.95
C ASP A 341 -26.49 5.36 -16.63
N CYS A 342 -26.52 4.17 -17.24
CA CYS A 342 -25.43 3.20 -17.24
C CYS A 342 -24.97 2.69 -15.85
N VAL A 343 -25.80 2.79 -14.81
CA VAL A 343 -25.49 2.20 -13.50
C VAL A 343 -25.40 0.67 -13.64
N HIS A 344 -24.28 0.10 -13.25
CA HIS A 344 -24.08 -1.35 -13.31
C HIS A 344 -25.04 -2.06 -12.34
N ALA A 345 -25.65 -3.17 -12.77
CA ALA A 345 -26.70 -3.87 -12.02
C ALA A 345 -26.30 -4.29 -10.59
N ASN A 346 -25.00 -4.58 -10.39
CA ASN A 346 -24.43 -4.93 -9.08
C ASN A 346 -23.76 -3.75 -8.35
N MET A 347 -24.01 -2.50 -8.77
CA MET A 347 -23.37 -1.30 -8.19
C MET A 347 -24.39 -0.25 -7.71
N ILE A 348 -25.54 -0.73 -7.24
CA ILE A 348 -26.57 0.13 -6.68
C ILE A 348 -26.09 0.65 -5.31
N VAL A 349 -26.05 1.97 -5.17
CA VAL A 349 -25.82 2.64 -3.88
C VAL A 349 -27.18 2.81 -3.22
N GLY A 350 -27.39 2.16 -2.08
CA GLY A 350 -28.65 2.22 -1.34
C GLY A 350 -28.47 2.71 0.09
N VAL A 351 -29.54 2.64 0.89
CA VAL A 351 -29.53 3.07 2.30
C VAL A 351 -28.52 2.30 3.18
N SER A 352 -28.07 1.13 2.74
CA SER A 352 -27.12 0.27 3.45
C SER A 352 -25.70 0.34 2.91
N THR A 353 -25.38 1.32 2.06
CA THR A 353 -24.08 1.44 1.39
C THR A 353 -23.23 2.54 2.05
N GLU A 354 -22.04 2.17 2.52
CA GLU A 354 -20.99 3.10 2.95
C GLU A 354 -20.23 3.69 1.74
N VAL A 355 -19.61 4.87 1.90
CA VAL A 355 -18.85 5.54 0.85
C VAL A 355 -17.40 5.77 1.27
N ILE A 356 -16.46 5.42 0.38
CA ILE A 356 -15.07 5.83 0.46
C ILE A 356 -14.77 6.72 -0.76
N ALA A 357 -14.43 7.98 -0.51
CA ALA A 357 -14.07 8.93 -1.56
C ALA A 357 -12.67 8.65 -2.10
N ALA A 358 -12.56 8.38 -3.40
CA ALA A 358 -11.27 8.21 -4.10
C ALA A 358 -11.10 9.16 -5.29
N GLU A 359 -11.96 10.18 -5.43
CA GLU A 359 -11.70 11.30 -6.34
C GLU A 359 -10.32 11.92 -6.08
N GLY A 360 -9.49 11.98 -7.14
CA GLY A 360 -8.11 12.44 -7.05
C GLY A 360 -7.11 11.43 -6.46
N MET A 361 -7.55 10.20 -6.15
CA MET A 361 -6.75 9.16 -5.52
C MET A 361 -6.50 8.00 -6.46
N ILE A 362 -5.39 7.30 -6.23
CA ILE A 362 -5.05 6.05 -6.91
C ILE A 362 -5.46 4.87 -6.01
N VAL A 363 -6.07 3.83 -6.59
CA VAL A 363 -6.37 2.56 -5.93
C VAL A 363 -5.61 1.44 -6.61
N THR A 364 -4.94 0.62 -5.80
CA THR A 364 -4.25 -0.59 -6.23
C THR A 364 -4.78 -1.80 -5.47
N ALA A 365 -4.50 -3.00 -5.97
CA ALA A 365 -4.57 -4.19 -5.13
C ALA A 365 -3.57 -4.07 -3.97
N GLY A 366 -3.88 -4.73 -2.85
CA GLY A 366 -2.92 -4.89 -1.76
C GLY A 366 -1.70 -5.71 -2.18
N GLY A 367 -0.51 -5.26 -1.77
CA GLY A 367 0.74 -5.94 -2.08
C GLY A 367 0.80 -7.34 -1.47
N ILE A 368 1.51 -8.25 -2.14
CA ILE A 368 1.72 -9.63 -1.74
C ILE A 368 3.23 -9.86 -1.68
N ASP A 369 3.75 -10.00 -0.46
CA ASP A 369 5.14 -10.34 -0.24
C ASP A 369 5.26 -11.85 -0.03
N CYS A 370 5.95 -12.52 -0.94
CA CYS A 370 6.08 -13.97 -0.92
C CYS A 370 7.48 -14.49 -0.59
N HIS A 371 8.31 -13.68 0.07
CA HIS A 371 9.56 -14.13 0.68
C HIS A 371 9.72 -13.54 2.10
N VAL A 372 8.83 -13.97 3.00
CA VAL A 372 8.75 -13.40 4.37
C VAL A 372 9.35 -14.35 5.40
N HIS A 373 10.34 -13.89 6.14
CA HIS A 373 10.83 -14.55 7.33
C HIS A 373 10.02 -14.08 8.55
N PHE A 374 9.26 -14.97 9.17
CA PHE A 374 8.44 -14.63 10.35
C PHE A 374 9.29 -14.57 11.63
N ILE A 375 10.25 -13.63 11.65
CA ILE A 375 11.22 -13.41 12.74
C ILE A 375 10.59 -12.70 13.94
N CYS A 376 9.72 -11.73 13.69
CA CYS A 376 9.02 -10.99 14.73
C CYS A 376 7.62 -10.56 14.27
N PRO A 377 6.64 -10.35 15.16
CA PRO A 377 5.30 -9.90 14.76
C PRO A 377 5.26 -8.44 14.25
N GLN A 378 6.24 -7.60 14.62
CA GLN A 378 6.29 -6.18 14.23
C GLN A 378 6.42 -5.99 12.72
N LEU A 379 7.04 -6.93 12.01
CA LEU A 379 7.16 -6.86 10.55
C LEU A 379 5.80 -6.87 9.86
N ALA A 380 4.75 -7.47 10.46
CA ALA A 380 3.40 -7.42 9.91
C ALA A 380 2.80 -6.02 9.95
N GLN A 381 3.12 -5.24 11.00
CA GLN A 381 2.73 -3.84 11.09
C GLN A 381 3.46 -3.00 10.04
N ALA A 382 4.78 -3.21 9.89
CA ALA A 382 5.56 -2.53 8.86
C ALA A 382 5.03 -2.85 7.45
N ALA A 383 4.70 -4.11 7.16
CA ALA A 383 4.14 -4.55 5.89
C ALA A 383 2.78 -3.89 5.58
N ILE A 384 1.81 -3.99 6.50
CA ILE A 384 0.48 -3.44 6.25
C ILE A 384 0.50 -1.92 6.20
N SER A 385 1.36 -1.26 6.98
CA SER A 385 1.52 0.19 6.93
C SER A 385 2.10 0.68 5.59
N SER A 386 2.78 -0.19 4.83
CA SER A 386 3.30 0.13 3.50
C SER A 386 2.37 -0.27 2.35
N GLY A 387 1.21 -0.89 2.64
CA GLY A 387 0.25 -1.36 1.63
C GLY A 387 0.33 -2.85 1.29
N ILE A 388 1.10 -3.66 2.04
CA ILE A 388 1.13 -5.13 1.86
C ILE A 388 -0.01 -5.76 2.67
N THR A 389 -0.79 -6.62 2.02
CA THR A 389 -1.99 -7.26 2.61
C THR A 389 -1.87 -8.77 2.73
N THR A 390 -0.81 -9.36 2.18
CA THR A 390 -0.54 -10.81 2.22
C THR A 390 0.94 -11.07 2.43
N LEU A 391 1.24 -11.99 3.37
CA LEU A 391 2.59 -12.47 3.66
C LEU A 391 2.67 -13.97 3.40
N VAL A 392 3.65 -14.39 2.58
CA VAL A 392 3.96 -15.81 2.35
C VAL A 392 5.44 -16.05 2.65
N GLY A 393 5.71 -17.08 3.45
CA GLY A 393 7.05 -17.49 3.83
C GLY A 393 7.00 -18.37 5.07
N GLY A 394 8.02 -18.37 5.91
CA GLY A 394 8.08 -19.29 7.06
C GLY A 394 8.87 -18.75 8.24
N GLY A 395 8.63 -19.31 9.41
CA GLY A 395 9.36 -18.94 10.60
C GLY A 395 8.64 -19.28 11.90
N THR A 396 9.37 -19.18 13.01
CA THR A 396 8.85 -19.46 14.35
C THR A 396 9.30 -18.41 15.38
N GLY A 397 9.51 -17.17 14.95
CA GLY A 397 10.17 -16.13 15.74
C GLY A 397 11.68 -16.05 15.47
N PRO A 398 12.48 -15.42 16.35
CA PRO A 398 13.88 -15.07 16.08
C PRO A 398 14.85 -16.24 16.29
N ALA A 399 14.42 -17.48 16.05
CA ALA A 399 15.30 -18.64 16.05
C ALA A 399 16.26 -18.58 14.85
N ASP A 400 17.48 -19.09 14.99
CA ASP A 400 18.50 -18.96 13.93
C ASP A 400 18.05 -19.59 12.61
N GLY A 401 17.36 -20.73 12.66
CA GLY A 401 16.76 -21.33 11.46
C GLY A 401 15.75 -20.43 10.75
N THR A 402 15.00 -19.58 11.47
CA THR A 402 14.07 -18.60 10.89
C THR A 402 14.78 -17.33 10.45
N ARG A 403 15.80 -16.89 11.20
CA ARG A 403 16.65 -15.76 10.81
C ARG A 403 17.39 -16.01 9.49
N ALA A 404 17.67 -17.28 9.19
CA ALA A 404 18.30 -17.70 7.94
C ALA A 404 17.30 -18.17 6.88
N THR A 405 16.19 -18.83 7.25
CA THR A 405 15.34 -19.54 6.26
C THR A 405 13.84 -19.31 6.48
N THR A 406 13.09 -19.19 5.39
CA THR A 406 11.61 -19.17 5.36
C THR A 406 10.99 -20.55 5.62
N CYS A 407 11.31 -21.16 6.75
CA CYS A 407 10.80 -22.48 7.15
C CYS A 407 10.04 -22.42 8.47
N THR A 408 8.85 -23.01 8.50
CA THR A 408 8.10 -23.37 9.71
C THR A 408 8.17 -24.90 9.86
N PRO A 409 9.15 -25.46 10.59
CA PRO A 409 9.57 -26.84 10.35
C PRO A 409 8.64 -27.94 10.90
N ALA A 410 8.11 -27.78 12.11
CA ALA A 410 7.37 -28.85 12.79
C ALA A 410 5.85 -28.63 12.78
N PRO A 411 5.02 -29.70 12.74
CA PRO A 411 3.55 -29.59 12.80
C PRO A 411 3.02 -28.76 13.98
N PHE A 412 3.64 -28.91 15.16
CA PHE A 412 3.29 -28.12 16.34
C PHE A 412 3.56 -26.62 16.13
N GLN A 413 4.68 -26.26 15.51
CA GLN A 413 5.01 -24.87 15.21
C GLN A 413 4.09 -24.30 14.13
N MET A 414 3.73 -25.09 13.12
CA MET A 414 2.74 -24.71 12.10
C MET A 414 1.40 -24.34 12.74
N GLN A 415 0.90 -25.21 13.63
CA GLN A 415 -0.31 -24.93 14.41
C GLN A 415 -0.18 -23.62 15.21
N LEU A 416 0.91 -23.46 15.97
CA LEU A 416 1.14 -22.26 16.77
C LEU A 416 1.21 -20.98 15.94
N MET A 417 1.87 -21.02 14.77
CA MET A 417 2.01 -19.85 13.91
C MET A 417 0.67 -19.46 13.26
N LEU A 418 -0.12 -20.45 12.84
CA LEU A 418 -1.50 -20.21 12.38
C LEU A 418 -2.38 -19.60 13.48
N GLN A 419 -2.27 -20.10 14.72
CA GLN A 419 -2.99 -19.55 15.87
C GLN A 419 -2.52 -18.13 16.26
N SER A 420 -1.20 -17.93 16.31
CA SER A 420 -0.57 -16.65 16.68
C SER A 420 -0.98 -15.51 15.75
N THR A 421 -1.21 -15.84 14.48
CA THR A 421 -1.50 -14.85 13.44
C THR A 421 -2.98 -14.77 13.05
N ASP A 422 -3.85 -15.50 13.75
CA ASP A 422 -5.29 -15.58 13.46
C ASP A 422 -5.96 -14.20 13.53
N ASP A 423 -5.56 -13.36 14.49
CA ASP A 423 -6.09 -12.01 14.70
C ASP A 423 -5.23 -10.89 14.07
N LEU A 424 -4.25 -11.23 13.22
CA LEU A 424 -3.57 -10.23 12.40
C LEU A 424 -4.42 -9.90 11.15
N PRO A 425 -4.64 -8.61 10.81
CA PRO A 425 -5.44 -8.21 9.65
C PRO A 425 -4.67 -8.33 8.34
N ILE A 426 -4.04 -9.48 8.12
CA ILE A 426 -3.22 -9.78 6.96
C ILE A 426 -3.47 -11.23 6.54
N ASN A 427 -3.46 -11.49 5.23
CA ASN A 427 -3.53 -12.84 4.73
C ASN A 427 -2.17 -13.51 4.90
N ILE A 428 -2.15 -14.80 5.20
CA ILE A 428 -0.92 -15.50 5.57
C ILE A 428 -0.85 -16.87 4.92
N GLY A 429 0.32 -17.21 4.37
CA GLY A 429 0.68 -18.56 3.97
C GLY A 429 2.02 -18.95 4.59
N PHE A 430 2.06 -20.11 5.26
CA PHE A 430 3.29 -20.63 5.85
C PHE A 430 3.92 -21.72 5.00
N THR A 431 5.24 -21.67 4.83
CA THR A 431 6.05 -22.69 4.14
C THR A 431 6.75 -23.60 5.15
N GLY A 432 6.75 -24.90 4.86
CA GLY A 432 7.52 -25.90 5.59
C GLY A 432 8.96 -26.00 5.09
N LYS A 433 9.79 -26.81 5.77
CA LYS A 433 11.14 -27.13 5.29
C LYS A 433 11.07 -28.22 4.22
N GLY A 434 11.61 -27.95 3.04
CA GLY A 434 11.66 -28.87 1.89
C GLY A 434 12.94 -29.71 1.81
N ASN A 435 13.97 -29.37 2.59
CA ASN A 435 15.26 -30.07 2.56
C ASN A 435 15.19 -31.45 3.23
N SER A 436 14.90 -32.48 2.44
CA SER A 436 15.00 -33.88 2.84
C SER A 436 15.14 -34.76 1.60
N ALA A 437 15.99 -35.77 1.65
CA ALA A 437 16.09 -36.79 0.61
C ALA A 437 14.94 -37.84 0.66
N LYS A 438 14.03 -37.72 1.64
CA LYS A 438 12.90 -38.63 1.86
C LYS A 438 11.60 -37.86 2.18
N PRO A 439 10.42 -38.39 1.81
CA PRO A 439 9.18 -37.61 1.79
C PRO A 439 8.44 -37.49 3.13
N GLU A 440 8.72 -38.35 4.12
CA GLU A 440 7.85 -38.56 5.29
C GLU A 440 7.62 -37.26 6.08
N GLY A 441 8.69 -36.54 6.44
CA GLY A 441 8.59 -35.28 7.17
C GLY A 441 7.98 -34.13 6.36
N LEU A 442 8.18 -34.12 5.04
CA LEU A 442 7.58 -33.11 4.15
C LEU A 442 6.05 -33.29 4.10
N VAL A 443 5.59 -34.53 4.01
CA VAL A 443 4.15 -34.85 4.00
C VAL A 443 3.48 -34.43 5.32
N GLU A 444 4.14 -34.64 6.46
CA GLU A 444 3.60 -34.25 7.77
C GLU A 444 3.39 -32.73 7.88
N ILE A 445 4.38 -31.92 7.47
CA ILE A 445 4.27 -30.46 7.57
C ILE A 445 3.21 -29.87 6.61
N ILE A 446 3.04 -30.48 5.44
CA ILE A 446 1.98 -30.13 4.47
C ILE A 446 0.61 -30.41 5.08
N LYS A 447 0.41 -31.60 5.65
CA LYS A 447 -0.83 -31.98 6.35
C LYS A 447 -1.12 -31.08 7.55
N ALA A 448 -0.08 -30.61 8.23
CA ALA A 448 -0.21 -29.72 9.37
C ALA A 448 -0.66 -28.30 9.00
N GLY A 449 -0.52 -27.87 7.73
CA GLY A 449 -0.98 -26.55 7.28
C GLY A 449 -0.07 -25.83 6.31
N ALA A 450 1.13 -26.33 6.01
CA ALA A 450 2.01 -25.65 5.05
C ALA A 450 1.34 -25.55 3.67
N MET A 451 1.41 -24.37 3.05
CA MET A 451 0.93 -24.12 1.68
C MET A 451 2.02 -24.21 0.61
N GLY A 452 3.27 -24.41 1.04
CA GLY A 452 4.44 -24.56 0.19
C GLY A 452 5.63 -25.08 0.99
N LEU A 453 6.75 -25.31 0.32
CA LEU A 453 8.00 -25.72 0.95
C LEU A 453 9.16 -24.81 0.52
N LYS A 454 10.11 -24.56 1.41
CA LYS A 454 11.38 -23.88 1.11
C LYS A 454 12.52 -24.90 1.09
N LEU A 455 13.25 -24.96 -0.01
CA LEU A 455 14.59 -25.54 -0.11
C LEU A 455 15.62 -24.44 0.18
N HIS A 456 16.52 -24.67 1.12
CA HIS A 456 17.57 -23.73 1.50
C HIS A 456 18.94 -24.39 1.64
N GLU A 457 20.01 -23.70 1.23
CA GLU A 457 21.38 -24.24 1.30
C GLU A 457 21.84 -24.54 2.74
N ASP A 458 21.47 -23.68 3.70
CA ASP A 458 21.71 -23.88 5.14
C ASP A 458 21.13 -25.19 5.71
N TRP A 459 20.16 -25.79 5.01
CA TRP A 459 19.61 -27.11 5.31
C TRP A 459 20.00 -28.20 4.28
N GLY A 460 20.82 -27.84 3.28
CA GLY A 460 21.28 -28.69 2.18
C GLY A 460 20.36 -28.68 0.97
N SER A 461 20.57 -27.76 0.01
CA SER A 461 19.84 -27.69 -1.27
C SER A 461 20.41 -28.64 -2.33
N THR A 462 20.61 -29.90 -1.96
CA THR A 462 21.24 -30.91 -2.82
C THR A 462 20.27 -31.46 -3.88
N PRO A 463 20.75 -32.00 -5.01
CA PRO A 463 19.91 -32.60 -6.05
C PRO A 463 18.91 -33.66 -5.52
N SER A 464 19.30 -34.46 -4.52
CA SER A 464 18.40 -35.45 -3.92
C SER A 464 17.27 -34.82 -3.10
N ALA A 465 17.54 -33.71 -2.41
CA ALA A 465 16.51 -32.98 -1.68
C ALA A 465 15.58 -32.23 -2.64
N ILE A 466 16.14 -31.63 -3.69
CA ILE A 466 15.39 -30.96 -4.76
C ILE A 466 14.40 -31.94 -5.43
N ASP A 467 14.89 -33.10 -5.88
CA ASP A 467 14.05 -34.09 -6.58
C ASP A 467 12.91 -34.62 -5.70
N ASN A 468 13.23 -34.94 -4.44
CA ASN A 468 12.23 -35.42 -3.48
C ASN A 468 11.19 -34.34 -3.15
N CYS A 469 11.63 -33.10 -2.88
CA CYS A 469 10.73 -32.00 -2.55
C CYS A 469 9.77 -31.68 -3.71
N LEU A 470 10.27 -31.65 -4.95
CA LEU A 470 9.42 -31.43 -6.13
C LEU A 470 8.46 -32.60 -6.38
N THR A 471 8.89 -33.84 -6.12
CA THR A 471 8.00 -35.02 -6.20
C THR A 471 6.85 -34.93 -5.19
N VAL A 472 7.13 -34.49 -3.96
CA VAL A 472 6.09 -34.24 -2.96
C VAL A 472 5.20 -33.07 -3.40
N ALA A 473 5.77 -31.99 -3.93
CA ALA A 473 5.00 -30.84 -4.39
C ALA A 473 4.02 -31.20 -5.52
N ASP A 474 4.43 -32.04 -6.47
CA ASP A 474 3.56 -32.57 -7.53
C ASP A 474 2.37 -33.37 -6.95
N ALA A 475 2.61 -34.14 -5.88
CA ALA A 475 1.57 -34.95 -5.24
C ALA A 475 0.55 -34.14 -4.42
N TYR A 476 0.94 -32.96 -3.91
CA TYR A 476 0.10 -32.14 -3.01
C TYR A 476 -0.36 -30.82 -3.61
N ASP A 477 0.03 -30.51 -4.85
CA ASP A 477 -0.27 -29.27 -5.56
C ASP A 477 0.09 -28.01 -4.77
N ILE A 478 1.34 -27.96 -4.32
CA ILE A 478 1.92 -26.83 -3.59
C ILE A 478 3.17 -26.30 -4.30
N GLN A 479 3.53 -25.05 -4.02
CA GLN A 479 4.73 -24.46 -4.61
C GLN A 479 6.00 -24.85 -3.82
N VAL A 480 7.11 -24.98 -4.53
CA VAL A 480 8.45 -25.09 -3.94
C VAL A 480 9.22 -23.81 -4.22
N ASN A 481 9.67 -23.17 -3.15
CA ASN A 481 10.58 -22.03 -3.20
C ASN A 481 12.01 -22.53 -2.96
N ILE A 482 12.99 -22.02 -3.70
CA ILE A 482 14.38 -22.46 -3.55
C ILE A 482 15.36 -21.30 -3.40
N HIS A 483 16.27 -21.50 -2.45
CA HIS A 483 17.59 -20.87 -2.34
C HIS A 483 18.60 -21.96 -2.63
N THR A 484 19.38 -21.80 -3.71
CA THR A 484 20.24 -22.86 -4.27
C THR A 484 21.61 -22.93 -3.57
N ASP A 485 22.41 -23.93 -3.91
CA ASP A 485 23.72 -24.20 -3.29
C ASP A 485 24.77 -23.17 -3.76
N THR A 486 24.99 -22.10 -2.98
CA THR A 486 25.95 -21.04 -3.32
C THR A 486 27.36 -21.60 -3.48
N LEU A 487 27.70 -22.57 -2.64
CA LEU A 487 29.03 -23.19 -2.56
C LEU A 487 29.32 -24.10 -3.76
N ASN A 488 28.31 -24.45 -4.56
CA ASN A 488 28.39 -25.48 -5.59
C ASN A 488 28.88 -26.83 -5.03
N GLU A 489 28.60 -27.12 -3.75
CA GLU A 489 29.09 -28.31 -3.04
C GLU A 489 28.64 -29.60 -3.73
N SER A 490 27.36 -29.66 -4.09
CA SER A 490 26.74 -30.82 -4.73
C SER A 490 26.68 -30.73 -6.27
N GLY A 491 27.21 -29.65 -6.84
CA GLY A 491 27.23 -29.37 -8.28
C GLY A 491 26.94 -27.89 -8.59
N CYS A 492 27.23 -27.47 -9.83
CA CYS A 492 26.94 -26.13 -10.33
C CYS A 492 25.45 -25.94 -10.72
N VAL A 493 25.08 -24.72 -11.13
CA VAL A 493 23.67 -24.35 -11.42
C VAL A 493 22.98 -25.27 -12.43
N GLU A 494 23.68 -25.78 -13.44
CA GLU A 494 23.13 -26.71 -14.43
C GLU A 494 22.70 -28.05 -13.84
N HIS A 495 23.36 -28.50 -12.76
CA HIS A 495 23.01 -29.72 -12.04
C HIS A 495 21.74 -29.53 -11.22
N THR A 496 21.59 -28.37 -10.58
CA THR A 496 20.37 -27.97 -9.89
C THR A 496 19.20 -27.82 -10.87
N ILE A 497 19.41 -27.17 -12.02
CA ILE A 497 18.41 -27.08 -13.10
C ILE A 497 18.01 -28.48 -13.58
N ALA A 498 18.97 -29.38 -13.80
CA ALA A 498 18.69 -30.77 -14.18
C ALA A 498 17.88 -31.51 -13.10
N ALA A 499 18.13 -31.26 -11.82
CA ALA A 499 17.37 -31.83 -10.70
C ALA A 499 15.92 -31.36 -10.66
N PHE A 500 15.61 -30.19 -11.23
CA PHE A 500 14.22 -29.74 -11.37
C PHE A 500 13.42 -30.66 -12.29
N ARG A 501 14.04 -31.28 -13.30
CA ARG A 501 13.38 -32.15 -14.30
C ARG A 501 12.15 -31.47 -14.93
N ASP A 502 12.33 -30.23 -15.35
CA ASP A 502 11.29 -29.37 -15.95
C ASP A 502 10.03 -29.12 -15.07
N ARG A 503 10.06 -29.49 -13.79
CA ARG A 503 8.95 -29.22 -12.86
C ARG A 503 8.98 -27.78 -12.39
N THR A 504 7.78 -27.23 -12.16
CA THR A 504 7.62 -25.85 -11.67
C THR A 504 8.37 -25.63 -10.36
N ILE A 505 9.17 -24.57 -10.31
CA ILE A 505 9.85 -24.13 -9.09
C ILE A 505 9.97 -22.60 -9.05
N HIS A 506 9.88 -22.02 -7.86
CA HIS A 506 10.08 -20.61 -7.61
C HIS A 506 11.49 -20.37 -7.08
N THR A 507 12.35 -19.72 -7.88
CA THR A 507 13.69 -19.31 -7.42
C THR A 507 13.59 -17.97 -6.70
N TYR A 508 13.92 -17.97 -5.41
CA TYR A 508 14.09 -16.73 -4.66
C TYR A 508 15.38 -16.03 -5.05
N HIS A 509 15.43 -14.70 -4.82
CA HIS A 509 16.58 -13.79 -5.04
C HIS A 509 17.48 -14.26 -6.19
N SER A 510 16.88 -14.39 -7.38
CA SER A 510 17.43 -15.11 -8.53
C SER A 510 18.72 -14.48 -9.06
N GLU A 511 19.01 -13.23 -8.70
CA GLU A 511 20.29 -12.56 -8.99
C GLU A 511 21.46 -13.17 -8.20
N GLY A 512 21.23 -13.64 -6.97
CA GLY A 512 22.18 -14.42 -6.18
C GLY A 512 22.84 -13.71 -5.00
N ALA A 513 22.73 -12.40 -4.81
CA ALA A 513 23.26 -11.73 -3.60
C ALA A 513 22.58 -12.26 -2.32
N GLY A 514 21.26 -12.46 -2.38
CA GLY A 514 20.48 -13.13 -1.34
C GLY A 514 20.80 -14.62 -1.19
N GLY A 515 21.49 -15.22 -2.17
CA GLY A 515 22.06 -16.56 -2.13
C GLY A 515 21.65 -17.45 -3.31
N GLY A 516 22.53 -18.40 -3.62
CA GLY A 516 22.45 -19.31 -4.76
C GLY A 516 23.76 -19.44 -5.52
N HIS A 517 23.87 -20.48 -6.35
CA HIS A 517 25.07 -20.85 -7.13
C HIS A 517 25.90 -19.64 -7.56
N ALA A 518 27.11 -19.52 -7.00
CA ALA A 518 28.03 -18.44 -7.34
C ALA A 518 28.86 -18.83 -8.59
N PRO A 519 28.99 -17.93 -9.60
CA PRO A 519 28.39 -16.60 -9.70
C PRO A 519 27.08 -16.56 -10.53
N ASP A 520 26.59 -17.70 -11.03
CA ASP A 520 25.74 -17.77 -12.21
C ASP A 520 24.29 -18.25 -11.98
N ILE A 521 23.80 -18.23 -10.75
CA ILE A 521 22.40 -18.55 -10.43
C ILE A 521 21.39 -17.76 -11.28
N ILE A 522 21.71 -16.53 -11.69
CA ILE A 522 20.84 -15.68 -12.51
C ILE A 522 20.46 -16.30 -13.86
N LYS A 523 21.17 -17.32 -14.33
CA LYS A 523 20.82 -18.14 -15.50
C LYS A 523 19.39 -18.72 -15.41
N VAL A 524 18.88 -18.97 -14.20
CA VAL A 524 17.52 -19.49 -14.00
C VAL A 524 16.42 -18.58 -14.55
N CYS A 525 16.70 -17.30 -14.77
CA CYS A 525 15.74 -16.35 -15.38
C CYS A 525 15.36 -16.72 -16.82
N GLY A 526 16.22 -17.48 -17.52
CA GLY A 526 15.98 -18.02 -18.87
C GLY A 526 15.34 -19.41 -18.89
N VAL A 527 15.05 -20.02 -17.75
CA VAL A 527 14.56 -21.40 -17.65
C VAL A 527 13.03 -21.42 -17.60
N LYS A 528 12.39 -22.17 -18.52
CA LYS A 528 10.93 -22.12 -18.74
C LYS A 528 10.08 -22.50 -17.52
N ASN A 529 10.48 -23.53 -16.77
CA ASN A 529 9.76 -24.02 -15.60
C ASN A 529 10.11 -23.25 -14.30
N VAL A 530 10.96 -22.23 -14.38
CA VAL A 530 11.33 -21.38 -13.26
C VAL A 530 10.44 -20.15 -13.21
N LEU A 531 9.99 -19.80 -12.01
CA LEU A 531 9.24 -18.58 -11.71
C LEU A 531 10.15 -17.66 -10.87
N PRO A 532 10.97 -16.79 -11.49
CA PRO A 532 12.04 -16.08 -10.79
C PRO A 532 11.52 -14.86 -10.02
N SER A 533 11.99 -14.70 -8.78
CA SER A 533 11.82 -13.49 -7.99
C SER A 533 13.15 -12.88 -7.55
N SER A 534 13.08 -11.58 -7.21
CA SER A 534 14.14 -10.84 -6.52
C SER A 534 13.72 -10.48 -5.10
N THR A 535 14.71 -10.22 -4.26
CA THR A 535 14.53 -9.58 -2.96
C THR A 535 14.94 -8.12 -3.06
N ASN A 536 14.56 -7.29 -2.08
CA ASN A 536 14.52 -5.85 -2.29
C ASN A 536 15.79 -5.03 -1.98
N PRO A 537 16.81 -5.50 -1.23
CA PRO A 537 17.95 -4.63 -0.95
C PRO A 537 18.83 -4.32 -2.17
N THR A 538 18.92 -5.23 -3.14
CA THR A 538 19.65 -4.99 -4.39
C THR A 538 18.93 -4.00 -5.32
N ARG A 539 17.72 -3.55 -4.96
CA ARG A 539 16.80 -2.87 -5.86
C ARG A 539 16.76 -1.35 -5.63
N PRO A 540 16.96 -0.54 -6.68
CA PRO A 540 17.80 -0.85 -7.83
C PRO A 540 19.29 -0.85 -7.46
N PHE A 541 20.16 -1.12 -8.45
CA PHE A 541 21.60 -0.94 -8.28
C PHE A 541 21.94 0.55 -8.06
N THR A 542 22.44 0.88 -6.87
CA THR A 542 22.87 2.23 -6.45
C THR A 542 24.31 2.25 -5.96
N LEU A 543 24.87 3.45 -5.74
CA LEU A 543 26.26 3.63 -5.33
C LEU A 543 26.66 2.81 -4.08
N ASN A 544 25.77 2.71 -3.10
CA ASN A 544 26.07 2.04 -1.82
C ASN A 544 25.66 0.56 -1.81
N THR A 545 25.06 0.05 -2.89
CA THR A 545 24.45 -1.29 -2.87
C THR A 545 25.49 -2.37 -2.59
N VAL A 546 26.65 -2.35 -3.26
CA VAL A 546 27.70 -3.39 -3.07
C VAL A 546 28.25 -3.37 -1.65
N ASP A 547 28.69 -2.20 -1.18
CA ASP A 547 29.28 -2.03 0.15
C ASP A 547 28.32 -2.46 1.27
N GLU A 548 27.04 -2.07 1.17
CA GLU A 548 26.01 -2.45 2.14
C GLU A 548 25.83 -3.98 2.20
N HIS A 549 25.83 -4.65 1.06
CA HIS A 549 25.55 -6.08 0.99
C HIS A 549 26.69 -6.94 1.49
N LEU A 550 27.94 -6.52 1.28
CA LEU A 550 29.10 -7.25 1.77
C LEU A 550 29.06 -7.38 3.30
N ASP A 551 28.88 -6.26 4.01
CA ASP A 551 28.77 -6.24 5.47
C ASP A 551 27.51 -6.98 5.97
N MET A 552 26.38 -6.81 5.27
CA MET A 552 25.12 -7.48 5.61
C MET A 552 25.27 -9.01 5.53
N LEU A 553 25.92 -9.51 4.48
CA LEU A 553 26.15 -10.93 4.26
C LEU A 553 27.05 -11.52 5.35
N LEU A 554 28.15 -10.82 5.70
CA LEU A 554 29.05 -11.26 6.77
C LEU A 554 28.29 -11.44 8.09
N VAL A 555 27.40 -10.51 8.44
CA VAL A 555 26.56 -10.60 9.65
C VAL A 555 25.52 -11.72 9.55
N CYS A 556 24.80 -11.85 8.43
CA CYS A 556 23.71 -12.83 8.31
C CYS A 556 24.22 -14.27 8.35
N HIS A 557 25.39 -14.53 7.76
CA HIS A 557 25.99 -15.86 7.70
C HIS A 557 27.05 -16.13 8.78
N HIS A 558 27.21 -15.24 9.76
CA HIS A 558 28.17 -15.38 10.87
C HIS A 558 29.62 -15.60 10.39
N LEU A 559 30.00 -14.92 9.31
CA LEU A 559 31.30 -15.02 8.69
C LEU A 559 32.33 -14.12 9.40
N ASP A 560 33.60 -14.53 9.38
CA ASP A 560 34.69 -13.76 9.95
C ASP A 560 35.42 -12.95 8.87
N LYS A 561 35.42 -11.63 9.02
CA LYS A 561 36.13 -10.71 8.10
C LYS A 561 37.65 -10.90 8.10
N ASP A 562 38.19 -11.51 9.14
CA ASP A 562 39.63 -11.78 9.29
C ASP A 562 39.99 -13.17 8.70
N ASN A 563 39.01 -13.95 8.24
CA ASN A 563 39.16 -15.24 7.57
C ASN A 563 39.12 -15.06 6.03
N PRO A 564 40.22 -15.35 5.30
CA PRO A 564 40.28 -15.16 3.85
C PRO A 564 39.24 -15.96 3.06
N GLU A 565 38.91 -17.17 3.50
CA GLU A 565 37.92 -18.02 2.83
C GLU A 565 36.49 -17.46 2.97
N ASP A 566 36.17 -16.88 4.13
CA ASP A 566 34.88 -16.24 4.40
C ASP A 566 34.71 -14.96 3.57
N VAL A 567 35.78 -14.16 3.45
CA VAL A 567 35.80 -12.97 2.59
C VAL A 567 35.68 -13.35 1.12
N ALA A 568 36.42 -14.37 0.67
CA ALA A 568 36.34 -14.85 -0.71
C ALA A 568 34.94 -15.39 -1.05
N PHE A 569 34.29 -16.09 -0.11
CA PHE A 569 32.89 -16.50 -0.25
C PHE A 569 31.96 -15.28 -0.39
N ALA A 570 32.13 -14.26 0.46
CA ALA A 570 31.32 -13.05 0.41
C ALA A 570 31.49 -12.26 -0.89
N GLU A 571 32.74 -12.07 -1.34
CA GLU A 571 33.07 -11.42 -2.61
C GLU A 571 32.57 -12.20 -3.83
N SER A 572 32.54 -13.54 -3.76
CA SER A 572 31.96 -14.36 -4.83
C SER A 572 30.44 -14.18 -4.95
N ARG A 573 29.76 -13.80 -3.85
CA ARG A 573 28.31 -13.68 -3.76
C ARG A 573 27.78 -12.28 -4.07
N ILE A 574 28.50 -11.23 -3.69
CA ILE A 574 28.09 -9.83 -3.90
C ILE A 574 28.77 -9.28 -5.15
N ARG A 575 28.05 -9.22 -6.28
CA ARG A 575 28.63 -8.89 -7.59
C ARG A 575 27.88 -7.72 -8.24
N ALA A 576 28.61 -6.66 -8.58
CA ALA A 576 28.00 -5.48 -9.20
C ALA A 576 27.38 -5.82 -10.57
N GLU A 577 27.99 -6.73 -11.31
CA GLU A 577 27.60 -7.16 -12.66
C GLU A 577 26.22 -7.83 -12.66
N THR A 578 25.98 -8.78 -11.76
CA THR A 578 24.69 -9.49 -11.69
C THR A 578 23.59 -8.60 -11.09
N ILE A 579 23.90 -7.74 -10.11
CA ILE A 579 22.96 -6.73 -9.58
C ILE A 579 22.56 -5.72 -10.67
N ALA A 580 23.50 -5.29 -11.51
CA ALA A 580 23.22 -4.42 -12.65
C ALA A 580 22.40 -5.14 -13.75
N ALA A 581 22.64 -6.42 -13.99
CA ALA A 581 21.85 -7.23 -14.91
C ALA A 581 20.42 -7.46 -14.39
N GLU A 582 20.25 -7.65 -13.08
CA GLU A 582 18.96 -7.83 -12.43
C GLU A 582 18.01 -6.64 -12.67
N ASP A 583 18.53 -5.40 -12.64
CA ASP A 583 17.76 -4.21 -13.02
C ASP A 583 17.15 -4.32 -14.42
N ILE A 584 17.95 -4.78 -15.40
CA ILE A 584 17.54 -4.88 -16.80
C ILE A 584 16.62 -6.09 -17.01
N LEU A 585 16.88 -7.22 -16.36
CA LEU A 585 16.03 -8.41 -16.41
C LEU A 585 14.65 -8.13 -15.82
N HIS A 586 14.55 -7.29 -14.78
CA HIS A 586 13.25 -6.80 -14.30
C HIS A 586 12.52 -5.99 -15.35
N ASP A 587 13.20 -5.03 -15.97
CA ASP A 587 12.61 -4.13 -16.97
C ASP A 587 12.17 -4.88 -18.23
N MET A 588 12.92 -5.91 -18.64
CA MET A 588 12.58 -6.79 -19.76
C MET A 588 11.43 -7.76 -19.44
N GLY A 589 11.12 -7.99 -18.17
CA GLY A 589 10.14 -8.99 -17.74
C GLY A 589 10.72 -10.42 -17.62
N ALA A 590 12.04 -10.56 -17.52
CA ALA A 590 12.71 -11.83 -17.29
C ALA A 590 12.80 -12.19 -15.79
N ILE A 591 12.58 -11.23 -14.88
CA ILE A 591 12.28 -11.51 -13.46
C ILE A 591 10.83 -11.10 -13.19
N SER A 592 10.07 -11.98 -12.55
CA SER A 592 8.61 -11.89 -12.51
C SER A 592 8.04 -11.35 -11.22
N ILE A 593 8.82 -11.37 -10.13
CA ILE A 593 8.37 -11.03 -8.78
C ILE A 593 9.41 -10.19 -8.05
N ILE A 594 8.95 -9.26 -7.20
CA ILE A 594 9.76 -8.57 -6.19
C ILE A 594 9.18 -8.90 -4.82
N SER A 595 10.04 -9.29 -3.89
CA SER A 595 9.71 -9.70 -2.51
C SER A 595 10.65 -9.03 -1.52
N SER A 596 10.42 -9.18 -0.21
CA SER A 596 11.28 -8.52 0.79
C SER A 596 12.55 -9.28 1.09
N ASP A 597 12.44 -10.49 1.64
CA ASP A 597 13.43 -11.17 2.51
C ASP A 597 13.49 -10.63 3.95
N SER A 598 12.31 -10.39 4.53
CA SER A 598 12.13 -9.54 5.72
C SER A 598 13.08 -9.87 6.90
N GLN A 599 13.99 -8.94 7.21
CA GLN A 599 15.01 -9.06 8.27
C GLN A 599 16.05 -10.18 8.08
N ALA A 600 16.12 -10.79 6.90
CA ALA A 600 17.04 -11.86 6.54
C ALA A 600 17.72 -11.54 5.20
N MET A 601 18.33 -10.35 5.11
CA MET A 601 18.75 -9.71 3.84
C MET A 601 17.61 -9.03 3.06
N GLY A 602 16.67 -8.40 3.78
CA GLY A 602 15.51 -7.77 3.15
C GLY A 602 14.68 -6.88 4.07
N ARG A 603 13.85 -6.03 3.45
CA ARG A 603 13.11 -4.97 4.14
C ARG A 603 11.60 -5.06 3.87
N VAL A 604 10.82 -5.54 4.84
CA VAL A 604 9.38 -5.82 4.62
C VAL A 604 8.58 -4.61 4.12
N GLY A 605 8.88 -3.41 4.62
CA GLY A 605 8.14 -2.19 4.27
C GLY A 605 8.54 -1.54 2.94
N GLU A 606 9.45 -2.15 2.18
CA GLU A 606 10.04 -1.52 0.98
C GLU A 606 9.77 -2.30 -0.32
N VAL A 607 8.99 -3.39 -0.31
CA VAL A 607 8.66 -4.16 -1.53
C VAL A 607 8.08 -3.27 -2.63
N ILE A 608 7.07 -2.45 -2.29
CA ILE A 608 6.39 -1.55 -3.22
C ILE A 608 7.34 -0.42 -3.64
N THR A 609 7.98 0.25 -2.68
CA THR A 609 8.89 1.37 -2.92
C THR A 609 10.02 0.98 -3.88
N ARG A 610 10.66 -0.17 -3.63
CA ARG A 610 11.80 -0.66 -4.41
C ARG A 610 11.41 -1.07 -5.82
N THR A 611 10.21 -1.61 -5.98
CA THR A 611 9.63 -1.87 -7.32
C THR A 611 9.60 -0.59 -8.16
N TRP A 612 9.06 0.50 -7.60
CA TRP A 612 8.91 1.76 -8.33
C TRP A 612 10.23 2.52 -8.51
N GLN A 613 11.16 2.41 -7.57
CA GLN A 613 12.53 2.94 -7.74
C GLN A 613 13.27 2.24 -8.87
N THR A 614 13.13 0.92 -9.03
CA THR A 614 13.70 0.19 -10.16
C THR A 614 13.06 0.61 -11.48
N ALA A 615 11.73 0.68 -11.57
CA ALA A 615 11.04 1.15 -12.77
C ALA A 615 11.49 2.57 -13.17
N HIS A 616 11.63 3.47 -12.19
CA HIS A 616 12.12 4.82 -12.40
C HIS A 616 13.56 4.85 -12.96
N LYS A 617 14.48 4.13 -12.31
CA LYS A 617 15.88 4.06 -12.77
C LYS A 617 15.96 3.55 -14.20
N MET A 618 15.23 2.49 -14.50
CA MET A 618 15.22 1.88 -15.84
C MET A 618 14.63 2.80 -16.88
N LYS A 619 13.60 3.59 -16.56
CA LYS A 619 13.15 4.67 -17.44
C LYS A 619 14.26 5.69 -17.70
N LYS A 620 14.95 6.17 -16.67
CA LYS A 620 16.02 7.18 -16.82
C LYS A 620 17.17 6.70 -17.71
N GLN A 621 17.58 5.45 -17.56
CA GLN A 621 18.76 4.93 -18.26
C GLN A 621 18.44 4.28 -19.61
N ARG A 622 17.26 3.67 -19.77
CA ARG A 622 16.87 2.93 -21.00
C ARG A 622 15.76 3.59 -21.81
N GLY A 623 15.19 4.69 -21.31
CA GLY A 623 14.09 5.39 -21.96
C GLY A 623 12.76 4.62 -21.94
N ARG A 624 11.89 4.93 -22.90
CA ARG A 624 10.53 4.37 -23.07
C ARG A 624 10.47 3.20 -24.07
N THR A 625 11.58 2.52 -24.32
CA THR A 625 11.72 1.47 -25.35
C THR A 625 10.76 0.27 -25.20
N LEU A 626 10.09 0.14 -24.05
CA LEU A 626 9.08 -0.89 -23.77
C LEU A 626 7.65 -0.50 -24.18
N GLU A 627 7.39 0.78 -24.47
CA GLU A 627 6.07 1.28 -24.82
C GLU A 627 5.87 1.26 -26.36
N PRO A 628 4.64 1.12 -26.87
CA PRO A 628 4.37 1.28 -28.30
C PRO A 628 4.82 2.65 -28.80
N SER A 629 5.49 2.68 -29.96
CA SER A 629 5.98 3.91 -30.60
C SER A 629 4.89 4.99 -30.69
N GLY A 630 5.18 6.19 -30.20
CA GLY A 630 4.26 7.34 -30.23
C GLY A 630 3.41 7.53 -28.96
N CYS A 631 3.48 6.63 -27.97
CA CYS A 631 2.85 6.85 -26.66
C CYS A 631 3.67 7.82 -25.80
N ASP A 632 3.00 8.76 -25.13
CA ASP A 632 3.62 9.71 -24.20
C ASP A 632 3.25 9.40 -22.74
N ASN A 633 3.28 8.12 -22.37
CA ASN A 633 3.04 7.61 -21.02
C ASN A 633 3.99 6.43 -20.73
N ASP A 634 3.87 5.84 -19.53
CA ASP A 634 4.67 4.69 -19.08
C ASP A 634 3.78 3.50 -18.68
N ASN A 635 2.59 3.39 -19.26
CA ASN A 635 1.55 2.45 -18.81
C ASN A 635 2.01 1.00 -18.89
N PHE A 636 2.69 0.56 -19.96
CA PHE A 636 3.15 -0.82 -20.06
C PHE A 636 4.19 -1.14 -18.99
N ARG A 637 5.16 -0.26 -18.77
CA ARG A 637 6.14 -0.41 -17.67
C ARG A 637 5.43 -0.43 -16.32
N ILE A 638 4.47 0.47 -16.07
CA ILE A 638 3.72 0.51 -14.81
C ILE A 638 2.97 -0.81 -14.57
N LYS A 639 2.25 -1.31 -15.58
CA LYS A 639 1.52 -2.59 -15.51
C LYS A 639 2.46 -3.78 -15.31
N ARG A 640 3.61 -3.80 -15.99
CA ARG A 640 4.65 -4.83 -15.80
C ARG A 640 5.17 -4.86 -14.37
N TYR A 641 5.45 -3.69 -13.78
CA TYR A 641 6.05 -3.60 -12.45
C TYR A 641 5.05 -3.84 -11.32
N ILE A 642 3.81 -3.33 -11.42
CA ILE A 642 2.79 -3.61 -10.39
C ILE A 642 2.46 -5.11 -10.31
N ALA A 643 2.50 -5.83 -11.44
CA ALA A 643 2.30 -7.28 -11.47
C ALA A 643 3.31 -8.05 -10.58
N LYS A 644 4.53 -7.51 -10.40
CA LYS A 644 5.63 -8.16 -9.67
C LYS A 644 5.37 -8.31 -8.17
N TYR A 645 4.52 -7.47 -7.57
CA TYR A 645 4.16 -7.56 -6.15
C TYR A 645 2.66 -7.77 -5.92
N THR A 646 1.87 -7.97 -6.98
CA THR A 646 0.43 -8.22 -6.89
C THR A 646 0.07 -9.58 -7.49
N ILE A 647 -0.22 -9.65 -8.79
CA ILE A 647 -0.78 -10.86 -9.39
C ILE A 647 0.23 -12.00 -9.52
N ASN A 648 1.50 -11.73 -9.82
CA ASN A 648 2.50 -12.78 -10.02
C ASN A 648 2.79 -13.55 -8.72
N PRO A 649 3.03 -12.91 -7.56
CA PRO A 649 3.08 -13.61 -6.29
C PRO A 649 1.84 -14.46 -6.00
N ALA A 650 0.64 -13.99 -6.38
CA ALA A 650 -0.59 -14.74 -6.19
C ALA A 650 -0.69 -15.99 -7.08
N ILE A 651 -0.24 -15.88 -8.34
CA ILE A 651 -0.21 -17.00 -9.29
C ILE A 651 0.80 -18.06 -8.81
N VAL A 652 2.04 -17.64 -8.51
CA VAL A 652 3.13 -18.53 -8.09
C VAL A 652 2.76 -19.35 -6.86
N ASN A 653 1.95 -18.78 -5.96
CA ASN A 653 1.55 -19.41 -4.70
C ASN A 653 0.13 -20.02 -4.72
N GLY A 654 -0.57 -20.02 -5.86
CA GLY A 654 -1.80 -20.80 -6.05
C GLY A 654 -3.07 -20.19 -5.45
N PHE A 655 -3.15 -18.86 -5.37
CA PHE A 655 -4.32 -18.16 -4.84
C PHE A 655 -4.74 -16.91 -5.63
N SER A 656 -4.31 -16.79 -6.89
CA SER A 656 -4.66 -15.68 -7.81
C SER A 656 -6.16 -15.54 -8.09
N GLN A 657 -6.94 -16.61 -7.91
CA GLN A 657 -8.40 -16.58 -7.98
C GLN A 657 -9.05 -15.81 -6.81
N CYS A 658 -8.32 -15.58 -5.71
CA CYS A 658 -8.82 -14.90 -4.52
C CYS A 658 -8.30 -13.47 -4.39
N LEU A 659 -7.05 -13.22 -4.81
CA LEU A 659 -6.29 -12.00 -4.51
C LEU A 659 -5.39 -11.61 -5.69
N GLY A 660 -4.65 -10.52 -5.51
CA GLY A 660 -3.55 -10.12 -6.39
C GLY A 660 -3.94 -9.20 -7.54
N SER A 661 -5.20 -8.80 -7.66
CA SER A 661 -5.61 -7.75 -8.60
C SER A 661 -6.99 -7.18 -8.30
N LEU A 662 -7.29 -6.04 -8.94
CA LEU A 662 -8.58 -5.36 -8.90
C LEU A 662 -9.54 -5.94 -9.94
N GLU A 663 -10.12 -7.10 -9.63
CA GLU A 663 -11.05 -7.82 -10.49
C GLU A 663 -12.30 -8.27 -9.71
N ALA A 664 -13.47 -8.24 -10.36
CA ALA A 664 -14.70 -8.72 -9.75
C ALA A 664 -14.59 -10.20 -9.34
N GLY A 665 -15.17 -10.55 -8.19
CA GLY A 665 -15.11 -11.87 -7.56
C GLY A 665 -13.92 -12.07 -6.60
N LYS A 666 -12.89 -11.21 -6.65
CA LYS A 666 -11.76 -11.27 -5.73
C LYS A 666 -12.08 -10.60 -4.39
N PHE A 667 -11.32 -10.97 -3.36
CA PHE A 667 -11.43 -10.39 -2.04
C PHE A 667 -11.04 -8.91 -2.09
N ALA A 668 -11.76 -8.04 -1.39
CA ALA A 668 -11.57 -6.60 -1.43
C ALA A 668 -10.38 -6.16 -0.55
N ASP A 669 -9.18 -6.54 -0.98
CA ASP A 669 -7.90 -6.12 -0.42
C ASP A 669 -7.29 -5.02 -1.29
N LEU A 670 -7.46 -3.77 -0.84
CA LEU A 670 -7.26 -2.56 -1.64
C LEU A 670 -6.38 -1.58 -0.88
N VAL A 671 -5.62 -0.77 -1.61
CA VAL A 671 -4.81 0.31 -1.03
C VAL A 671 -5.11 1.61 -1.76
N ILE A 672 -5.36 2.66 -0.99
CA ILE A 672 -5.64 4.00 -1.49
C ILE A 672 -4.41 4.88 -1.30
N TRP A 673 -4.03 5.59 -2.35
CA TRP A 673 -2.83 6.41 -2.41
C TRP A 673 -3.20 7.82 -2.87
N LYS A 674 -2.63 8.83 -2.21
CA LYS A 674 -2.45 10.13 -2.88
C LYS A 674 -1.42 9.95 -4.00
N PRO A 675 -1.63 10.50 -5.21
CA PRO A 675 -0.64 10.46 -6.27
C PRO A 675 0.76 10.90 -5.83
N SER A 676 0.84 11.94 -4.99
CA SER A 676 2.10 12.50 -4.48
C SER A 676 2.87 11.60 -3.51
N PHE A 677 2.21 10.60 -2.91
CA PHE A 677 2.78 9.61 -1.99
C PHE A 677 2.72 8.18 -2.53
N PHE A 678 2.32 8.00 -3.80
CA PHE A 678 2.18 6.69 -4.42
C PHE A 678 3.49 5.92 -4.34
N GLY A 679 3.41 4.67 -3.88
CA GLY A 679 4.56 3.79 -3.75
C GLY A 679 5.42 4.02 -2.51
N VAL A 680 5.05 4.93 -1.60
CA VAL A 680 5.79 5.22 -0.36
C VAL A 680 4.94 5.00 0.87
N LYS A 681 3.89 5.81 1.06
CA LYS A 681 3.04 5.85 2.26
C LYS A 681 1.58 5.93 1.81
N PRO A 682 0.81 4.84 1.88
CA PRO A 682 -0.59 4.87 1.49
C PRO A 682 -1.42 5.70 2.47
N GLU A 683 -2.61 6.10 2.06
CA GLU A 683 -3.58 6.78 2.90
C GLU A 683 -4.41 5.79 3.72
N MET A 684 -4.73 4.65 3.09
CA MET A 684 -5.62 3.66 3.67
C MET A 684 -5.35 2.27 3.08
N VAL A 685 -5.45 1.24 3.93
CA VAL A 685 -5.41 -0.17 3.55
C VAL A 685 -6.71 -0.84 3.98
N ILE A 686 -7.41 -1.38 2.99
CA ILE A 686 -8.70 -2.06 3.12
C ILE A 686 -8.42 -3.57 3.05
N LYS A 687 -8.97 -4.33 4.00
CA LYS A 687 -8.91 -5.78 4.06
C LYS A 687 -10.32 -6.35 4.08
N GLY A 688 -10.64 -7.23 3.15
CA GLY A 688 -11.97 -7.82 3.03
C GLY A 688 -13.09 -6.77 3.05
N GLY A 689 -12.86 -5.62 2.40
CA GLY A 689 -13.84 -4.52 2.33
C GLY A 689 -13.92 -3.60 3.56
N VAL A 690 -13.10 -3.82 4.59
CA VAL A 690 -13.07 -3.01 5.82
C VAL A 690 -11.71 -2.35 5.99
N ILE A 691 -11.70 -1.09 6.44
CA ILE A 691 -10.46 -0.36 6.70
C ILE A 691 -9.69 -1.02 7.85
N ALA A 692 -8.49 -1.54 7.56
CA ALA A 692 -7.61 -2.18 8.53
C ALA A 692 -6.54 -1.23 9.06
N TRP A 693 -6.00 -0.36 8.21
CA TRP A 693 -4.99 0.64 8.56
C TRP A 693 -5.21 1.93 7.79
N ALA A 694 -4.92 3.09 8.39
CA ALA A 694 -5.06 4.38 7.73
C ALA A 694 -4.18 5.47 8.36
N ASN A 695 -3.88 6.51 7.58
CA ASN A 695 -3.32 7.76 8.08
C ASN A 695 -4.35 8.44 8.97
N MET A 696 -4.00 8.62 10.25
CA MET A 696 -4.87 9.24 11.24
C MET A 696 -4.07 10.18 12.14
N GLY A 697 -4.60 11.38 12.32
CA GLY A 697 -4.08 12.43 13.18
C GLY A 697 -4.31 12.19 14.67
N ASP A 698 -4.30 13.28 15.44
CA ASP A 698 -4.61 13.28 16.87
C ASP A 698 -6.03 12.72 17.15
N PRO A 699 -6.16 11.59 17.88
CA PRO A 699 -7.46 10.99 18.19
C PRO A 699 -8.40 11.89 19.03
N ASN A 700 -7.89 12.93 19.67
CA ASN A 700 -8.68 13.90 20.44
C ASN A 700 -9.04 15.17 19.64
N ALA A 701 -8.54 15.32 18.41
CA ALA A 701 -8.83 16.50 17.60
C ALA A 701 -10.30 16.56 17.16
N SER A 702 -10.75 17.74 16.74
CA SER A 702 -12.11 17.96 16.24
C SER A 702 -12.37 17.34 14.85
N ILE A 703 -11.31 17.01 14.12
CA ILE A 703 -11.29 16.40 12.79
C ILE A 703 -10.07 15.45 12.71
N PRO A 704 -10.01 14.49 11.76
CA PRO A 704 -9.02 13.42 11.79
C PRO A 704 -7.63 13.76 11.21
N THR A 705 -7.43 14.96 10.67
CA THR A 705 -6.22 15.39 9.96
C THR A 705 -5.16 16.19 10.75
N PRO A 706 -5.41 16.76 11.94
CA PRO A 706 -4.38 17.47 12.71
C PRO A 706 -3.28 16.53 13.22
N GLU A 707 -2.10 17.09 13.47
CA GLU A 707 -0.91 16.31 13.78
C GLU A 707 -0.94 15.72 15.20
N PRO A 708 -0.20 14.62 15.46
CA PRO A 708 0.64 13.86 14.51
C PRO A 708 -0.16 12.87 13.67
N VAL A 709 -0.09 13.02 12.34
CA VAL A 709 -0.61 12.06 11.38
C VAL A 709 0.38 10.90 11.22
N MET A 710 -0.10 9.69 11.47
CA MET A 710 0.69 8.47 11.29
C MET A 710 -0.21 7.32 10.78
N MET A 711 0.39 6.29 10.20
CA MET A 711 -0.31 5.05 9.90
C MET A 711 -0.70 4.35 11.20
N ARG A 712 -1.99 4.10 11.39
CA ARG A 712 -2.55 3.49 12.61
C ARG A 712 -3.45 2.30 12.28
N PRO A 713 -3.54 1.28 13.16
CA PRO A 713 -4.54 0.22 13.05
C PRO A 713 -5.94 0.79 13.25
N MET A 714 -6.87 0.41 12.37
CA MET A 714 -8.29 0.81 12.37
C MET A 714 -9.17 -0.33 12.86
N PHE A 715 -10.50 -0.14 12.86
CA PHE A 715 -11.46 -1.14 13.36
C PHE A 715 -11.31 -2.52 12.72
N GLY A 716 -10.92 -2.62 11.44
CA GLY A 716 -10.63 -3.89 10.77
C GLY A 716 -9.42 -4.66 11.34
N ALA A 717 -8.59 -4.03 12.17
CA ALA A 717 -7.43 -4.63 12.81
C ALA A 717 -7.68 -5.18 14.23
N PHE A 718 -8.87 -5.00 14.79
CA PHE A 718 -9.14 -5.34 16.19
C PHE A 718 -10.10 -6.51 16.37
N GLY A 719 -9.81 -7.34 17.38
CA GLY A 719 -10.63 -8.50 17.73
C GLY A 719 -10.87 -9.41 16.53
N LYS A 720 -12.08 -9.94 16.42
CA LYS A 720 -12.45 -10.89 15.35
C LYS A 720 -12.67 -10.23 13.98
N ALA A 721 -12.63 -8.91 13.89
CA ALA A 721 -12.71 -8.23 12.59
C ALA A 721 -11.47 -8.56 11.75
N ALA A 722 -10.30 -8.63 12.38
CA ALA A 722 -9.05 -8.96 11.73
C ALA A 722 -9.07 -10.36 11.09
N SER A 723 -9.53 -11.36 11.85
CA SER A 723 -9.70 -12.74 11.35
C SER A 723 -10.79 -12.83 10.28
N SER A 724 -11.93 -12.18 10.47
CA SER A 724 -13.07 -12.25 9.51
C SER A 724 -12.75 -11.65 8.15
N ASN A 725 -11.81 -10.69 8.11
CA ASN A 725 -11.42 -9.96 6.91
C ASN A 725 -10.06 -10.38 6.34
N SER A 726 -9.59 -11.59 6.69
CA SER A 726 -8.31 -12.12 6.26
C SER A 726 -8.39 -13.61 5.92
N ILE A 727 -7.38 -14.11 5.22
CA ILE A 727 -7.33 -15.51 4.76
C ILE A 727 -6.03 -16.19 5.25
N ALA A 728 -6.15 -17.39 5.82
CA ALA A 728 -5.05 -18.33 6.01
C ALA A 728 -4.99 -19.29 4.83
N PHE A 729 -3.92 -19.22 4.04
CA PHE A 729 -3.66 -20.11 2.92
C PHE A 729 -2.90 -21.35 3.41
N VAL A 730 -3.45 -22.52 3.12
CA VAL A 730 -2.93 -23.83 3.54
C VAL A 730 -2.97 -24.81 2.37
N SER A 731 -2.30 -25.96 2.47
CA SER A 731 -2.45 -27.01 1.45
C SER A 731 -3.90 -27.53 1.38
N LYS A 732 -4.27 -28.09 0.23
CA LYS A 732 -5.58 -28.75 0.06
C LYS A 732 -5.80 -29.85 1.10
N VAL A 733 -4.80 -30.69 1.36
CA VAL A 733 -4.92 -31.79 2.33
C VAL A 733 -5.15 -31.29 3.76
N ALA A 734 -4.51 -30.18 4.16
CA ALA A 734 -4.72 -29.60 5.48
C ALA A 734 -6.13 -29.00 5.62
N LYS A 735 -6.58 -28.25 4.60
CA LYS A 735 -7.95 -27.71 4.58
C LYS A 735 -9.00 -28.83 4.67
N ASP A 736 -8.84 -29.88 3.86
CA ASP A 736 -9.77 -31.02 3.81
C ASP A 736 -9.77 -31.81 5.12
N ALA A 737 -8.64 -31.86 5.84
CA ALA A 737 -8.55 -32.41 7.18
C ALA A 737 -9.25 -31.56 8.25
N GLY A 738 -9.70 -30.35 7.91
CA GLY A 738 -10.43 -29.47 8.82
C GLY A 738 -9.55 -28.79 9.87
N ILE A 739 -8.28 -28.48 9.56
CA ILE A 739 -7.34 -27.89 10.53
C ILE A 739 -7.84 -26.59 11.16
N ALA A 740 -8.69 -25.82 10.47
CA ALA A 740 -9.29 -24.62 11.04
C ALA A 740 -10.07 -24.93 12.33
N ASN A 741 -10.85 -26.02 12.33
CA ASN A 741 -11.60 -26.47 13.50
C ASN A 741 -10.66 -27.08 14.54
N GLN A 742 -9.68 -27.89 14.11
CA GLN A 742 -8.73 -28.55 15.01
C GLN A 742 -7.87 -27.54 15.78
N TYR A 743 -7.43 -26.48 15.11
CA TYR A 743 -6.57 -25.45 15.70
C TYR A 743 -7.35 -24.29 16.29
N GLY A 744 -8.67 -24.24 16.08
CA GLY A 744 -9.56 -23.19 16.62
C GLY A 744 -9.50 -21.85 15.87
N LEU A 745 -9.02 -21.84 14.63
CA LEU A 745 -8.83 -20.64 13.81
C LEU A 745 -10.17 -19.96 13.50
N LYS A 746 -10.17 -18.63 13.48
CA LYS A 746 -11.29 -17.77 13.09
C LYS A 746 -11.10 -17.18 11.72
N LYS A 747 -9.84 -17.06 11.25
CA LYS A 747 -9.53 -16.63 9.90
C LYS A 747 -10.06 -17.61 8.87
N LEU A 748 -10.55 -17.09 7.74
CA LEU A 748 -11.01 -17.93 6.64
C LEU A 748 -9.85 -18.78 6.13
N THR A 749 -10.01 -20.11 6.13
CA THR A 749 -8.97 -21.00 5.60
C THR A 749 -9.27 -21.36 4.15
N LYS A 750 -8.36 -21.03 3.23
CA LYS A 750 -8.44 -21.41 1.80
C LYS A 750 -7.27 -22.30 1.40
N ALA A 751 -7.57 -23.24 0.50
CA ALA A 751 -6.56 -24.12 -0.05
C ALA A 751 -5.87 -23.41 -1.21
N VAL A 752 -4.56 -23.53 -1.29
CA VAL A 752 -3.81 -23.23 -2.51
C VAL A 752 -4.00 -24.35 -3.54
N GLY A 753 -3.71 -24.06 -4.80
CA GLY A 753 -3.64 -25.05 -5.87
C GLY A 753 -3.37 -24.44 -7.25
N ASN A 754 -3.33 -25.29 -8.28
CA ASN A 754 -2.98 -24.96 -9.65
C ASN A 754 -1.57 -24.35 -9.79
N VAL A 755 -0.61 -24.87 -9.02
CA VAL A 755 0.77 -24.37 -9.02
C VAL A 755 1.74 -25.32 -9.72
N ARG A 756 1.34 -26.57 -9.93
CA ARG A 756 2.14 -27.54 -10.69
C ARG A 756 1.79 -27.43 -12.17
N GLY A 757 2.81 -27.30 -13.01
CA GLY A 757 2.65 -27.07 -14.45
C GLY A 757 2.67 -25.59 -14.87
N LEU A 758 2.76 -24.66 -13.91
CA LEU A 758 3.06 -23.26 -14.23
C LEU A 758 4.46 -23.15 -14.83
N THR A 759 4.58 -22.23 -15.78
CA THR A 759 5.83 -21.85 -16.42
C THR A 759 6.00 -20.34 -16.34
N LYS A 760 7.17 -19.85 -16.73
CA LYS A 760 7.44 -18.42 -16.88
C LYS A 760 6.38 -17.70 -17.71
N LEU A 761 5.78 -18.38 -18.69
CA LEU A 761 4.75 -17.82 -19.59
C LEU A 761 3.45 -17.46 -18.87
N ASP A 762 3.22 -18.00 -17.68
CA ASP A 762 2.04 -17.70 -16.87
C ASP A 762 2.20 -16.40 -16.06
N MET A 763 3.42 -15.87 -15.98
CA MET A 763 3.74 -14.65 -15.24
C MET A 763 3.31 -13.41 -16.03
N LYS A 764 2.30 -12.72 -15.53
CA LYS A 764 1.66 -11.61 -16.24
C LYS A 764 2.67 -10.50 -16.50
N LEU A 765 2.81 -10.17 -17.79
CA LEU A 765 3.68 -9.12 -18.33
C LEU A 765 5.18 -9.32 -18.02
N ASN A 766 5.55 -10.48 -17.48
CA ASN A 766 6.90 -10.82 -17.03
C ASN A 766 7.22 -12.28 -17.42
N ASP A 767 7.02 -12.58 -18.69
CA ASP A 767 7.08 -13.89 -19.32
C ASP A 767 8.32 -14.09 -20.21
N ALA A 768 9.26 -13.14 -20.22
CA ALA A 768 10.44 -13.21 -21.07
C ALA A 768 11.36 -14.37 -20.68
N LEU A 769 11.88 -15.09 -21.68
CA LEU A 769 12.80 -16.23 -21.52
C LEU A 769 14.09 -16.01 -22.34
N PRO A 770 14.91 -15.00 -22.00
CA PRO A 770 16.18 -14.79 -22.69
C PRO A 770 17.17 -15.92 -22.38
N GLU A 771 18.08 -16.22 -23.31
CA GLU A 771 19.23 -17.06 -23.02
C GLU A 771 20.24 -16.27 -22.17
N VAL A 772 20.23 -16.51 -20.86
CA VAL A 772 21.11 -15.84 -19.92
C VAL A 772 22.41 -16.61 -19.78
N ASN A 773 23.55 -15.94 -20.00
CA ASN A 773 24.88 -16.47 -19.77
C ASN A 773 25.65 -15.57 -18.80
N VAL A 774 26.55 -16.17 -18.01
CA VAL A 774 27.41 -15.46 -17.06
C VAL A 774 28.83 -15.96 -17.26
N ASP A 775 29.76 -15.04 -17.45
CA ASP A 775 31.18 -15.33 -17.51
C ASP A 775 31.71 -15.70 -16.10
N PRO A 776 32.36 -16.86 -15.93
CA PRO A 776 32.73 -17.36 -14.60
C PRO A 776 33.87 -16.56 -13.94
N GLU A 777 34.62 -15.76 -14.69
CA GLU A 777 35.76 -14.98 -14.15
C GLU A 777 35.40 -13.50 -13.99
N SER A 778 34.74 -12.93 -14.99
CA SER A 778 34.40 -11.50 -15.02
C SER A 778 32.99 -11.18 -14.55
N TYR A 779 32.16 -12.20 -14.29
CA TYR A 779 30.74 -12.10 -13.89
C TYR A 779 29.85 -11.34 -14.87
N LYS A 780 30.38 -11.04 -16.07
CA LYS A 780 29.66 -10.38 -17.15
C LYS A 780 28.43 -11.20 -17.52
N VAL A 781 27.26 -10.60 -17.39
CA VAL A 781 25.98 -11.21 -17.76
C VAL A 781 25.61 -10.81 -19.18
N THR A 782 25.15 -11.78 -19.97
CA THR A 782 24.52 -11.55 -21.26
C THR A 782 23.11 -12.15 -21.32
N ALA A 783 22.23 -11.56 -22.12
CA ALA A 783 20.94 -12.11 -22.50
C ALA A 783 20.85 -12.09 -24.03
N ASP A 784 20.61 -13.26 -24.64
CA ASP A 784 20.54 -13.42 -26.10
C ASP A 784 21.79 -12.87 -26.82
N GLY A 785 22.95 -13.00 -26.17
CA GLY A 785 24.25 -12.50 -26.66
C GLY A 785 24.52 -11.02 -26.36
N GLU A 786 23.55 -10.24 -25.87
CA GLU A 786 23.73 -8.83 -25.51
C GLU A 786 24.17 -8.65 -24.05
N VAL A 787 25.12 -7.74 -23.81
CA VAL A 787 25.64 -7.49 -22.46
C VAL A 787 24.63 -6.70 -21.63
N LEU A 788 24.26 -7.25 -20.47
CA LEU A 788 23.36 -6.59 -19.53
C LEU A 788 24.18 -5.76 -18.53
N LYS A 789 24.38 -4.47 -18.86
CA LYS A 789 25.09 -3.52 -17.99
C LYS A 789 24.28 -2.23 -17.85
N CYS A 790 24.15 -1.74 -16.62
CA CYS A 790 23.65 -0.41 -16.32
C CYS A 790 24.50 0.26 -15.23
N ASP A 791 24.52 1.59 -15.21
CA ASP A 791 25.26 2.34 -14.20
C ASP A 791 24.50 2.36 -12.86
N SER A 792 25.23 2.45 -11.75
CA SER A 792 24.62 2.64 -10.44
C SER A 792 23.96 4.03 -10.35
N ALA A 793 22.78 4.09 -9.74
CA ALA A 793 22.12 5.37 -9.51
C ALA A 793 22.70 6.05 -8.25
N SER A 794 22.96 7.36 -8.34
CA SER A 794 23.43 8.18 -7.21
C SER A 794 22.32 8.60 -6.25
N SER A 795 21.07 8.54 -6.71
CA SER A 795 19.87 8.84 -5.92
C SER A 795 18.69 8.02 -6.46
N VAL A 796 17.67 7.89 -5.61
CA VAL A 796 16.40 7.27 -5.98
C VAL A 796 15.24 8.16 -5.51
N PRO A 797 14.13 8.23 -6.25
CA PRO A 797 12.90 8.86 -5.77
C PRO A 797 12.33 8.05 -4.59
N LEU A 798 11.19 8.47 -4.05
CA LEU A 798 10.46 7.70 -3.04
C LEU A 798 11.30 7.48 -1.77
N SER A 799 12.17 8.45 -1.47
CA SER A 799 13.15 8.38 -0.38
C SER A 799 13.23 9.70 0.41
N ARG A 800 14.17 10.58 0.09
CA ARG A 800 14.53 11.81 0.81
C ARG A 800 13.35 12.75 1.03
N ASN A 801 12.41 12.81 0.09
CA ASN A 801 11.23 13.67 0.18
C ASN A 801 10.23 13.23 1.27
N TYR A 802 10.27 11.97 1.71
CA TYR A 802 9.17 11.36 2.46
C TYR A 802 9.54 10.86 3.85
N PHE A 803 10.75 10.35 4.07
CA PHE A 803 11.12 9.70 5.33
C PHE A 803 11.80 10.65 6.31
N LEU A 804 11.53 10.45 7.61
CA LEU A 804 12.14 11.24 8.68
C LEU A 804 13.59 10.80 8.97
N PHE A 805 13.90 9.53 8.69
CA PHE A 805 15.21 8.90 8.87
C PHE A 805 15.62 8.13 7.63
#